data_AF-A0A1Q6H1J8-F1
#
_entry.id   AF-A0A1Q6H1J8-F1
#
_cell.length_a   1.000
_cell.length_b   1.000
_cell.length_c   1.000
_cell.angle_alpha   90.00
_cell.angle_beta   90.00
_cell.angle_gamma   90.00
#
_symmetry.space_group_name_H-M   'P 1'
#
loop_
_entity.id
_entity.type
_entity.pdbx_description
1 polymer ?
#
loop_
_entity_poly.entity_id
_entity_poly.type
_entity_poly.pdbx_seq_one_letter_code
_entity_poly.pdbx_strand_id
1 'polypeptide(L)'
;MKKELLLTAIAFAAVSSVSADPIDLAKAKNIASKLAADSEVELVTSASRSEAKLRTLSKEYLNTAPYYIFSRGENKGFIIVSGDDCLPEILGYTESGDFVEENMPEQLLGWLKYYAGIIEEAQVNKAKPRSTRISAYDAKASSRTDVPVLMTTHWHQSAPYNDLCPFLPGTENRAVTGCVATAGAQIIYYYRKDNPDTLMATTPTYDYGAPVTTVFPEGTPMKWGIMQPSYGSSTPTEMNEAVATLMASVGAATGLTYGSSTSGQISDLVNTFSKYFNLTGICQYKSGISQSTWENMIYKELEAGRPMVYTGYNETSGGHAVVVDGYQASTNLFHFNFGWGGQGDGYYTVDDETGMNGFTEWQGMVYNIAPKKQNLKGKIENNGTMYAYRTNTVNVSVANDGTLPYSGVYIFANSNGSKPLNISQAKDEDTESVLSNDGTYKDFAFEITPSDEGPLYNYLTDKNCNILGTDTVNAIAPENELEFKSIEIAGSNETEELEGKEYTVVYNNKATCQLTLANNSDANYEGRPRIKIYASEDGGKTFAYVNYKSSSINIGAGQEGKMDINISNTSTCPIKAGVPYYATVEKTIKTLNETTEISFNTEDTIARFILKDADMEAVSYENGCLKLKGHWDQNMFTSLANRFSYTDATTYDLTEVTGINSRIETEKKNALVYVNAETDIEGENIVKINSDGSATCSHLVLYPGYDFTPKASFKAEKAEFVMEQQENMWNLIALPFNAKVPDGIIAKKINSHSAALGIMNKTEDITEITAGTSALIMSSYSGNMVLTGENVTVDTEAANTGDNAFIGTFVNTTTPEGAFTINFDETQYFEPVDEGTEVMAMHGYFLDPSTRNKFKANSSNILDPAYLQLGQAIAECYGIFNEYGAITKEQANADLTDSIAKAEKIFTERSIEKSSQVKDYAEALINYANNYRFSLKPETLVEIDCTYLIENPSFESKNKTGWETESQAYIKANSILSTMGVGVDGSYLLYNIEYSDSTATAISQTIENLPKGYYRLTAMLGTDTGYDVTLFAGDKETKVPGHKFGAFYLSEGVVDNVHVGDDGKLEIGVRANNRWYKADDFRLTYIANTTEDPTGIDEVIDRTDESAFSIRGGKGQINISTDAPAEFSLYTVSGMLVAKVHVDGTYTFQGLNKGIYIVNGKKVAVY
;
A
#
# COMPACT_ATOMS: atom_id res chain seq x y z
N MET A 1 -76.84 1.16 13.90
CA MET A 1 -76.25 -0.01 13.20
C MET A 1 -77.02 -0.33 11.93
N LYS A 2 -76.69 0.31 10.80
CA LYS A 2 -77.08 -0.09 9.42
C LYS A 2 -76.51 0.85 8.31
N LYS A 3 -75.58 1.76 8.63
CA LYS A 3 -74.89 2.61 7.65
C LYS A 3 -73.40 2.32 7.48
N GLU A 4 -72.77 1.57 8.37
CA GLU A 4 -71.34 1.25 8.28
C GLU A 4 -71.04 -0.11 7.62
N LEU A 5 -72.05 -0.94 7.34
CA LEU A 5 -71.86 -2.23 6.66
C LEU A 5 -72.01 -2.17 5.13
N LEU A 6 -72.33 -1.01 4.55
CA LEU A 6 -72.46 -0.85 3.09
C LEU A 6 -71.22 -0.27 2.42
N LEU A 7 -70.32 0.38 3.18
CA LEU A 7 -69.07 0.96 2.64
C LEU A 7 -67.92 -0.06 2.58
N THR A 8 -67.96 -1.12 3.37
CA THR A 8 -66.93 -2.17 3.37
C THR A 8 -67.13 -3.21 2.27
N ALA A 9 -68.28 -3.22 1.59
CA ALA A 9 -68.60 -4.18 0.51
C ALA A 9 -68.29 -3.68 -0.91
N ILE A 10 -67.90 -2.41 -1.09
CA ILE A 10 -67.51 -1.85 -2.40
C ILE A 10 -65.98 -1.83 -2.59
N ALA A 11 -65.19 -2.03 -1.52
CA ALA A 11 -63.72 -2.09 -1.61
C ALA A 11 -63.16 -3.44 -2.10
N PHE A 12 -64.00 -4.45 -2.35
CA PHE A 12 -63.58 -5.80 -2.77
C PHE A 12 -63.92 -6.17 -4.23
N ALA A 13 -64.29 -5.19 -5.07
CA ALA A 13 -64.60 -5.43 -6.49
C ALA A 13 -64.06 -4.32 -7.41
N ALA A 14 -62.74 -4.09 -7.38
CA ALA A 14 -62.02 -3.40 -8.46
C ALA A 14 -60.52 -3.75 -8.41
N VAL A 15 -60.17 -5.03 -8.54
CA VAL A 15 -58.89 -5.34 -9.20
C VAL A 15 -59.17 -5.18 -10.69
N SER A 16 -59.27 -3.92 -11.15
CA SER A 16 -59.22 -3.63 -12.56
C SER A 16 -57.82 -4.00 -13.02
N SER A 17 -57.73 -4.95 -13.95
CA SER A 17 -56.55 -5.19 -14.75
C SER A 17 -56.09 -3.85 -15.33
N VAL A 18 -55.12 -3.19 -14.70
CA VAL A 18 -54.52 -1.97 -15.24
C VAL A 18 -53.85 -2.39 -16.55
N SER A 19 -54.33 -1.86 -17.66
CA SER A 19 -53.69 -2.02 -18.97
C SER A 19 -52.58 -0.99 -19.06
N ALA A 20 -51.59 -1.25 -19.91
CA ALA A 20 -50.49 -0.33 -20.14
C ALA A 20 -51.03 1.03 -20.66
N ASP A 21 -50.48 2.13 -20.16
CA ASP A 21 -50.85 3.49 -20.54
C ASP A 21 -49.82 4.08 -21.52
N PRO A 22 -50.27 4.76 -22.59
CA PRO A 22 -49.37 5.40 -23.53
C PRO A 22 -48.58 6.55 -22.89
N ILE A 23 -47.31 6.67 -23.27
CA ILE A 23 -46.43 7.78 -22.90
C ILE A 23 -46.45 8.80 -24.04
N ASP A 24 -47.07 9.95 -23.79
CA ASP A 24 -47.06 11.06 -24.74
C ASP A 24 -45.73 11.83 -24.72
N LEU A 25 -45.54 12.73 -25.70
CA LEU A 25 -44.30 13.50 -25.83
C LEU A 25 -43.97 14.34 -24.58
N ALA A 26 -44.99 14.88 -23.89
CA ALA A 26 -44.77 15.72 -22.72
C ALA A 26 -44.27 14.88 -21.53
N LYS A 27 -44.86 13.71 -21.31
CA LYS A 27 -44.42 12.73 -20.31
C LYS A 27 -43.03 12.19 -20.67
N ALA A 28 -42.79 11.87 -21.94
CA ALA A 28 -41.49 11.39 -22.41
C ALA A 28 -40.37 12.42 -22.21
N LYS A 29 -40.62 13.69 -22.49
CA LYS A 29 -39.66 14.78 -22.24
C LYS A 29 -39.35 14.91 -20.74
N ASN A 30 -40.36 14.79 -19.87
CA ASN A 30 -40.16 14.84 -18.43
C ASN A 30 -39.30 13.67 -17.93
N ILE A 31 -39.54 12.46 -18.44
CA ILE A 31 -38.72 11.27 -18.16
C ILE A 31 -37.26 11.51 -18.58
N ALA A 32 -37.03 12.00 -19.81
CA ALA A 32 -35.69 12.30 -20.31
C ALA A 32 -34.96 13.37 -19.47
N SER A 33 -35.65 14.46 -19.10
CA SER A 33 -35.06 15.53 -18.28
C SER A 33 -34.63 15.07 -16.89
N LYS A 34 -35.35 14.13 -16.28
CA LYS A 34 -34.97 13.55 -14.98
C LYS A 34 -33.66 12.78 -15.06
N LEU A 35 -33.46 11.98 -16.11
CA LEU A 35 -32.21 11.24 -16.33
C LEU A 35 -31.05 12.18 -16.68
N ALA A 36 -31.33 13.29 -17.38
CA ALA A 36 -30.34 14.31 -17.73
C ALA A 36 -30.01 15.31 -16.60
N ALA A 37 -30.47 15.06 -15.37
CA ALA A 37 -30.28 15.91 -14.20
C ALA A 37 -30.62 17.40 -14.44
N ASP A 38 -31.80 17.66 -15.02
CA ASP A 38 -32.34 18.99 -15.34
C ASP A 38 -31.60 19.77 -16.46
N SER A 39 -30.74 19.11 -17.25
CA SER A 39 -30.23 19.68 -18.50
C SER A 39 -31.35 19.82 -19.55
N GLU A 40 -31.29 20.84 -20.39
CA GLU A 40 -32.27 21.03 -21.46
C GLU A 40 -32.14 19.90 -22.50
N VAL A 41 -33.21 19.12 -22.66
CA VAL A 41 -33.29 18.04 -23.65
C VAL A 41 -34.16 18.45 -24.83
N GLU A 42 -33.70 18.13 -26.03
CA GLU A 42 -34.39 18.46 -27.29
C GLU A 42 -34.82 17.19 -28.02
N LEU A 43 -36.05 17.17 -28.55
CA LEU A 43 -36.52 16.03 -29.34
C LEU A 43 -35.76 15.99 -30.67
N VAL A 44 -35.02 14.91 -30.91
CA VAL A 44 -34.32 14.67 -32.19
C VAL A 44 -35.29 14.03 -33.18
N THR A 45 -35.93 12.94 -32.77
CA THR A 45 -36.88 12.20 -33.61
C THR A 45 -37.85 11.37 -32.76
N SER A 46 -38.92 10.91 -33.40
CA SER A 46 -39.91 10.01 -32.81
C SER A 46 -40.25 8.89 -33.78
N ALA A 47 -40.42 7.68 -33.27
CA ALA A 47 -40.68 6.50 -34.08
C ALA A 47 -41.94 6.64 -34.94
N SER A 48 -41.84 6.28 -36.21
CA SER A 48 -42.99 6.17 -37.10
C SER A 48 -43.74 4.85 -36.87
N ARG A 49 -45.07 4.89 -36.99
CA ARG A 49 -45.93 3.71 -36.83
C ARG A 49 -46.11 2.94 -38.13
N SER A 50 -46.34 1.63 -38.04
CA SER A 50 -46.66 0.82 -39.22
C SER A 50 -48.09 1.09 -39.74
N GLU A 51 -48.24 1.29 -41.06
CA GLU A 51 -49.53 1.61 -41.70
C GLU A 51 -50.60 0.54 -41.46
N ALA A 52 -50.18 -0.72 -41.35
CA ALA A 52 -51.06 -1.84 -41.08
C ALA A 52 -51.66 -1.78 -39.65
N LYS A 53 -50.88 -1.33 -38.66
CA LYS A 53 -51.31 -1.25 -37.24
C LYS A 53 -52.09 0.03 -36.94
N LEU A 54 -51.86 1.12 -37.66
CA LEU A 54 -52.65 2.37 -37.55
C LEU A 54 -54.17 2.14 -37.72
N ARG A 55 -54.57 1.14 -38.53
CA ARG A 55 -55.99 0.81 -38.78
C ARG A 55 -56.66 0.05 -37.63
N THR A 56 -55.87 -0.51 -36.71
CA THR A 56 -56.32 -1.37 -35.62
C THR A 56 -56.14 -0.75 -34.23
N LEU A 57 -55.44 0.39 -34.13
CA LEU A 57 -55.16 1.07 -32.86
C LEU A 57 -56.39 1.82 -32.32
N SER A 58 -56.58 1.79 -31.00
CA SER A 58 -57.53 2.67 -30.31
C SER A 58 -57.16 4.14 -30.50
N LYS A 59 -58.16 5.03 -30.43
CA LYS A 59 -58.01 6.47 -30.66
C LYS A 59 -56.96 7.14 -29.75
N GLU A 60 -56.74 6.60 -28.56
CA GLU A 60 -55.77 7.09 -27.57
C GLU A 60 -54.30 6.93 -28.01
N TYR A 61 -53.98 5.92 -28.83
CA TYR A 61 -52.61 5.66 -29.32
C TYR A 61 -52.26 6.37 -30.62
N LEU A 62 -53.24 6.96 -31.31
CA LEU A 62 -53.03 7.61 -32.62
C LEU A 62 -52.16 8.87 -32.55
N ASN A 63 -52.05 9.48 -31.37
CA ASN A 63 -51.29 10.71 -31.14
C ASN A 63 -49.98 10.50 -30.37
N THR A 64 -49.54 9.25 -30.19
CA THR A 64 -48.26 8.91 -29.56
C THR A 64 -47.34 8.19 -30.54
N ALA A 65 -46.04 8.27 -30.33
CA ALA A 65 -45.05 7.46 -31.06
C ALA A 65 -44.68 6.21 -30.24
N PRO A 66 -44.23 5.11 -30.88
CA PRO A 66 -43.69 3.97 -30.15
C PRO A 66 -42.48 4.31 -29.26
N TYR A 67 -41.61 5.23 -29.65
CA TYR A 67 -40.54 5.75 -28.79
C TYR A 67 -40.15 7.18 -29.21
N TYR A 68 -39.42 7.87 -28.34
CA TYR A 68 -38.88 9.22 -28.56
C TYR A 68 -37.39 9.24 -28.28
N ILE A 69 -36.61 9.97 -29.09
CA ILE A 69 -35.17 10.14 -28.90
C ILE A 69 -34.90 11.62 -28.61
N PHE A 70 -34.27 11.88 -27.46
CA PHE A 70 -33.93 13.23 -27.01
C PHE A 70 -32.41 13.43 -26.99
N SER A 71 -31.93 14.54 -27.54
CA SER A 71 -30.54 14.97 -27.40
C SER A 71 -30.31 15.53 -25.99
N ARG A 72 -29.11 15.30 -25.45
CA ARG A 72 -28.61 15.87 -24.20
C ARG A 72 -27.76 17.13 -24.41
N GLY A 73 -27.75 17.66 -25.64
CA GLY A 73 -26.86 18.72 -26.11
C GLY A 73 -25.79 18.19 -27.07
N GLU A 74 -25.16 19.10 -27.82
CA GLU A 74 -24.16 18.78 -28.84
C GLU A 74 -23.03 17.88 -28.28
N ASN A 75 -22.86 16.70 -28.87
CA ASN A 75 -21.91 15.66 -28.49
C ASN A 75 -22.05 15.09 -27.07
N LYS A 76 -23.18 15.33 -26.38
CA LYS A 76 -23.42 14.89 -25.00
C LYS A 76 -24.30 13.63 -24.90
N GLY A 77 -24.52 12.95 -26.02
CA GLY A 77 -25.34 11.75 -26.09
C GLY A 77 -26.83 12.01 -26.27
N PHE A 78 -27.59 10.93 -26.26
CA PHE A 78 -29.04 10.93 -26.44
C PHE A 78 -29.73 9.93 -25.52
N ILE A 79 -31.02 10.14 -25.26
CA ILE A 79 -31.86 9.30 -24.40
C ILE A 79 -33.01 8.74 -25.23
N ILE A 80 -33.21 7.43 -25.17
CA ILE A 80 -34.32 6.73 -25.84
C ILE A 80 -35.40 6.43 -24.81
N VAL A 81 -36.56 7.07 -24.97
CA VAL A 81 -37.71 6.96 -24.06
C VAL A 81 -38.81 6.14 -24.70
N SER A 82 -39.36 5.18 -23.97
CA SER A 82 -40.50 4.38 -24.42
C SER A 82 -41.74 5.25 -24.63
N GLY A 83 -42.52 4.92 -25.65
CA GLY A 83 -43.81 5.54 -25.94
C GLY A 83 -45.01 4.89 -25.25
N ASP A 84 -44.76 3.86 -24.43
CA ASP A 84 -45.79 3.12 -23.71
C ASP A 84 -45.19 2.45 -22.48
N ASP A 85 -45.92 2.39 -21.36
CA ASP A 85 -45.42 1.74 -20.15
C ASP A 85 -45.50 0.21 -20.20
N CYS A 86 -45.90 -0.40 -21.33
CA CYS A 86 -45.69 -1.83 -21.59
C CYS A 86 -44.21 -2.22 -21.69
N LEU A 87 -43.31 -1.25 -21.82
CA LEU A 87 -41.86 -1.38 -21.72
C LEU A 87 -41.30 -0.41 -20.66
N PRO A 88 -40.05 -0.62 -20.18
CA PRO A 88 -39.40 0.35 -19.31
C PRO A 88 -39.37 1.76 -19.90
N GLU A 89 -39.57 2.78 -19.07
CA GLU A 89 -39.59 4.19 -19.49
C GLU A 89 -38.32 4.62 -20.26
N ILE A 90 -37.14 4.14 -19.84
CA ILE A 90 -35.87 4.33 -20.55
C ILE A 90 -35.49 3.03 -21.24
N LEU A 91 -35.39 3.06 -22.57
CA LEU A 91 -34.96 1.92 -23.40
C LEU A 91 -33.44 1.88 -23.57
N GLY A 92 -32.74 2.97 -23.27
CA GLY A 92 -31.29 3.08 -23.33
C GLY A 92 -30.87 4.52 -23.51
N TYR A 93 -29.61 4.81 -23.24
CA TYR A 93 -29.06 6.15 -23.44
C TYR A 93 -27.56 6.09 -23.68
N THR A 94 -27.04 7.12 -24.33
CA THR A 94 -25.61 7.31 -24.54
C THR A 94 -25.12 8.55 -23.79
N GLU A 95 -23.83 8.56 -23.46
CA GLU A 95 -23.19 9.67 -22.74
C GLU A 95 -22.36 10.59 -23.62
N SER A 96 -22.14 10.19 -24.87
CA SER A 96 -21.40 10.97 -25.85
C SER A 96 -21.97 10.76 -27.26
N GLY A 97 -21.61 11.65 -28.17
CA GLY A 97 -22.04 11.63 -29.58
C GLY A 97 -23.46 12.14 -29.79
N ASP A 98 -23.83 12.34 -31.05
CA ASP A 98 -25.17 12.78 -31.46
C ASP A 98 -25.93 11.65 -32.14
N PHE A 99 -27.27 11.63 -32.01
CA PHE A 99 -28.08 10.68 -32.75
C PHE A 99 -28.21 11.09 -34.22
N VAL A 100 -27.49 10.39 -35.10
CA VAL A 100 -27.59 10.51 -36.56
C VAL A 100 -27.88 9.11 -37.11
N GLU A 101 -29.10 8.88 -37.60
CA GLU A 101 -29.61 7.55 -37.95
C GLU A 101 -28.68 6.81 -38.92
N GLU A 102 -28.10 7.49 -39.91
CA GLU A 102 -27.22 6.87 -40.91
C GLU A 102 -25.86 6.42 -40.36
N ASN A 103 -25.44 6.98 -39.22
CA ASN A 103 -24.17 6.68 -38.56
C ASN A 103 -24.33 5.73 -37.36
N MET A 104 -25.57 5.40 -36.99
CA MET A 104 -25.82 4.50 -35.86
C MET A 104 -25.47 3.05 -36.21
N PRO A 105 -25.08 2.24 -35.22
CA PRO A 105 -24.96 0.80 -35.39
C PRO A 105 -26.26 0.26 -36.00
N GLU A 106 -26.15 -0.49 -37.10
CA GLU A 106 -27.33 -1.12 -37.74
C GLU A 106 -28.14 -1.95 -36.74
N GLN A 107 -27.47 -2.48 -35.72
CA GLN A 107 -28.06 -3.26 -34.66
C GLN A 107 -28.87 -2.43 -33.67
N LEU A 108 -28.41 -1.23 -33.30
CA LEU A 108 -29.19 -0.29 -32.50
C LEU A 108 -30.45 0.16 -33.26
N LEU A 109 -30.35 0.36 -34.59
CA LEU A 109 -31.54 0.64 -35.40
C LEU A 109 -32.51 -0.56 -35.46
N GLY A 110 -31.96 -1.78 -35.55
CA GLY A 110 -32.72 -3.02 -35.43
C GLY A 110 -33.45 -3.15 -34.08
N TRP A 111 -32.80 -2.77 -32.99
CA TRP A 111 -33.35 -2.71 -31.63
C TRP A 111 -34.54 -1.78 -31.54
N LEU A 112 -34.37 -0.54 -32.01
CA LEU A 112 -35.42 0.46 -32.03
C LEU A 112 -36.63 -0.01 -32.84
N LYS A 113 -36.39 -0.65 -34.00
CA LYS A 113 -37.47 -1.23 -34.82
C LYS A 113 -38.22 -2.36 -34.12
N TYR A 114 -37.50 -3.23 -33.41
CA TYR A 114 -38.10 -4.31 -32.63
C TYR A 114 -38.95 -3.77 -31.48
N TYR A 115 -38.47 -2.77 -30.75
CA TYR A 115 -39.25 -2.11 -29.69
C TYR A 115 -40.52 -1.45 -30.21
N ALA A 116 -40.44 -0.76 -31.35
CA ALA A 116 -41.63 -0.21 -31.99
C ALA A 116 -42.67 -1.31 -32.27
N GLY A 117 -42.23 -2.48 -32.74
CA GLY A 117 -43.09 -3.65 -32.94
C GLY A 117 -43.74 -4.17 -31.66
N ILE A 118 -42.97 -4.34 -30.58
CA ILE A 118 -43.50 -4.77 -29.27
C ILE A 118 -44.56 -3.80 -28.77
N ILE A 119 -44.28 -2.51 -28.80
CA ILE A 119 -45.20 -1.48 -28.30
C ILE A 119 -46.48 -1.46 -29.15
N GLU A 120 -46.36 -1.50 -30.47
CA GLU A 120 -47.54 -1.55 -31.35
C GLU A 120 -48.39 -2.81 -31.12
N GLU A 121 -47.77 -3.96 -30.88
CA GLU A 121 -48.49 -5.19 -30.57
C GLU A 121 -49.13 -5.16 -29.17
N ALA A 122 -48.41 -4.66 -28.17
CA ALA A 122 -48.90 -4.47 -26.81
C ALA A 122 -50.10 -3.54 -26.76
N GLN A 123 -50.08 -2.44 -27.50
CA GLN A 123 -51.18 -1.47 -27.62
C GLN A 123 -52.42 -2.07 -28.30
N VAL A 124 -52.23 -2.89 -29.34
CA VAL A 124 -53.33 -3.63 -29.98
C VAL A 124 -53.95 -4.65 -29.03
N ASN A 125 -53.11 -5.35 -28.27
CA ASN A 125 -53.54 -6.45 -27.39
C ASN A 125 -53.92 -6.00 -25.97
N LYS A 126 -53.78 -4.70 -25.65
CA LYS A 126 -53.96 -4.13 -24.31
C LYS A 126 -53.14 -4.90 -23.26
N ALA A 127 -51.84 -5.01 -23.52
CA ALA A 127 -50.90 -5.61 -22.59
C ALA A 127 -50.90 -4.88 -21.24
N LYS A 128 -50.37 -5.53 -20.20
CA LYS A 128 -50.24 -4.94 -18.86
C LYS A 128 -49.01 -4.01 -18.80
N PRO A 129 -49.03 -2.97 -17.96
CA PRO A 129 -47.87 -2.12 -17.74
C PRO A 129 -46.71 -2.93 -17.16
N ARG A 130 -45.48 -2.60 -17.55
CA ARG A 130 -44.24 -3.08 -16.95
C ARG A 130 -43.66 -2.01 -16.04
N SER A 131 -43.21 -2.42 -14.86
CA SER A 131 -42.51 -1.51 -13.94
C SER A 131 -41.20 -1.03 -14.56
N THR A 132 -40.88 0.24 -14.38
CA THR A 132 -39.63 0.82 -14.89
C THR A 132 -38.46 0.28 -14.07
N ARG A 133 -37.34 -0.11 -14.69
CA ARG A 133 -36.14 -0.55 -13.96
C ARG A 133 -35.60 0.52 -12.99
N ILE A 134 -35.88 1.79 -13.28
CA ILE A 134 -35.55 2.96 -12.45
C ILE A 134 -36.40 3.05 -11.18
N SER A 135 -37.62 2.49 -11.16
CA SER A 135 -38.50 2.45 -9.97
C SER A 135 -38.65 1.06 -9.35
N ALA A 136 -38.25 0.01 -10.06
CA ALA A 136 -38.34 -1.39 -9.64
C ALA A 136 -37.13 -1.90 -8.85
N TYR A 137 -36.09 -1.07 -8.69
CA TYR A 137 -34.96 -1.37 -7.83
C TYR A 137 -35.17 -0.65 -6.50
N ASP A 138 -35.78 -1.35 -5.55
CA ASP A 138 -35.84 -0.92 -4.16
C ASP A 138 -34.40 -0.66 -3.70
N ALA A 139 -34.04 0.60 -3.49
CA ALA A 139 -32.70 1.05 -3.06
C ALA A 139 -32.24 0.44 -1.71
N LYS A 140 -33.08 -0.41 -1.10
CA LYS A 140 -32.80 -1.16 0.13
C LYS A 140 -32.33 -2.60 -0.09
N ALA A 141 -32.29 -3.13 -1.32
CA ALA A 141 -32.04 -4.56 -1.57
C ALA A 141 -30.79 -4.90 -2.39
N SER A 142 -30.07 -3.93 -2.97
CA SER A 142 -28.89 -4.21 -3.80
C SER A 142 -27.61 -3.66 -3.23
N SER A 143 -26.62 -4.54 -3.11
CA SER A 143 -25.24 -4.22 -2.75
C SER A 143 -24.36 -3.88 -3.96
N ARG A 144 -24.93 -3.74 -5.17
CA ARG A 144 -24.14 -3.45 -6.39
C ARG A 144 -23.73 -1.99 -6.44
N THR A 145 -22.52 -1.73 -6.93
CA THR A 145 -21.97 -0.38 -7.12
C THR A 145 -21.76 -0.10 -8.60
N ASP A 146 -21.58 1.17 -8.97
CA ASP A 146 -21.26 1.53 -10.35
C ASP A 146 -19.90 0.93 -10.75
N VAL A 147 -19.84 0.34 -11.94
CA VAL A 147 -18.58 -0.06 -12.58
C VAL A 147 -18.34 0.90 -13.74
N PRO A 148 -17.25 1.70 -13.71
CA PRO A 148 -16.93 2.61 -14.80
C PRO A 148 -16.68 1.85 -16.09
N VAL A 149 -16.82 2.53 -17.23
CA VAL A 149 -16.47 1.98 -18.54
C VAL A 149 -15.00 1.57 -18.55
N LEU A 150 -14.73 0.28 -18.68
CA LEU A 150 -13.39 -0.30 -18.57
C LEU A 150 -12.54 -0.05 -19.82
N MET A 151 -13.18 0.05 -20.99
CA MET A 151 -12.47 0.18 -22.26
C MET A 151 -12.43 1.62 -22.74
N THR A 152 -11.33 1.97 -23.40
CA THR A 152 -11.16 3.30 -24.02
C THR A 152 -11.29 3.26 -25.54
N THR A 153 -11.29 2.07 -26.13
CA THR A 153 -11.35 1.88 -27.58
C THR A 153 -12.76 2.13 -28.12
N HIS A 154 -12.84 2.84 -29.24
CA HIS A 154 -14.05 3.02 -30.03
C HIS A 154 -13.75 2.55 -31.45
N TRP A 155 -13.48 1.25 -31.61
CA TRP A 155 -13.07 0.68 -32.89
C TRP A 155 -14.26 0.42 -33.82
N HIS A 156 -13.97 0.24 -35.11
CA HIS A 156 -14.98 0.03 -36.15
C HIS A 156 -14.64 -1.22 -36.98
N GLN A 157 -15.58 -1.66 -37.82
CA GLN A 157 -15.39 -2.80 -38.73
C GLN A 157 -14.88 -2.45 -40.14
N SER A 158 -14.72 -1.15 -40.43
CA SER A 158 -14.36 -0.63 -41.76
C SER A 158 -12.95 -0.05 -41.72
N ALA A 159 -12.50 0.64 -42.77
CA ALA A 159 -11.14 1.19 -42.79
C ALA A 159 -10.92 2.15 -41.61
N PRO A 160 -9.73 2.15 -40.98
CA PRO A 160 -8.55 1.34 -41.33
C PRO A 160 -8.53 -0.08 -40.75
N TYR A 161 -9.50 -0.42 -39.89
CA TYR A 161 -9.52 -1.68 -39.14
C TYR A 161 -9.55 -2.93 -40.03
N ASN A 162 -10.11 -2.84 -41.23
CA ASN A 162 -10.21 -3.95 -42.19
C ASN A 162 -9.19 -3.90 -43.34
N ASP A 163 -8.16 -3.05 -43.27
CA ASP A 163 -7.21 -2.84 -44.37
C ASP A 163 -6.45 -4.14 -44.76
N LEU A 164 -6.31 -5.06 -43.81
CA LEU A 164 -5.68 -6.38 -43.98
C LEU A 164 -6.67 -7.56 -44.05
N CYS A 165 -7.98 -7.30 -44.08
CA CYS A 165 -8.98 -8.35 -44.29
C CYS A 165 -8.95 -8.90 -45.75
N PRO A 166 -9.54 -10.08 -46.03
CA PRO A 166 -9.63 -10.60 -47.38
C PRO A 166 -10.35 -9.65 -48.34
N PHE A 167 -9.97 -9.67 -49.62
CA PHE A 167 -10.76 -9.01 -50.67
C PHE A 167 -12.04 -9.80 -50.94
N LEU A 168 -13.14 -9.09 -51.17
CA LEU A 168 -14.39 -9.72 -51.59
C LEU A 168 -14.22 -10.31 -53.00
N PRO A 169 -14.70 -11.54 -53.26
CA PRO A 169 -14.51 -12.21 -54.54
C PRO A 169 -14.94 -11.35 -55.73
N GLY A 170 -14.02 -11.13 -56.67
CA GLY A 170 -14.29 -10.38 -57.91
C GLY A 170 -14.37 -8.85 -57.74
N THR A 171 -13.95 -8.29 -56.60
CA THR A 171 -13.93 -6.84 -56.36
C THR A 171 -12.59 -6.38 -55.78
N GLU A 172 -12.34 -5.07 -55.76
CA GLU A 172 -11.21 -4.45 -55.07
C GLU A 172 -11.53 -4.07 -53.60
N ASN A 173 -12.76 -4.35 -53.16
CA ASN A 173 -13.22 -4.01 -51.81
C ASN A 173 -12.77 -5.08 -50.81
N ARG A 174 -12.36 -4.63 -49.61
CA ARG A 174 -12.08 -5.48 -48.47
C ARG A 174 -13.39 -5.94 -47.82
N ALA A 175 -13.38 -7.17 -47.29
CA ALA A 175 -14.40 -7.60 -46.34
C ALA A 175 -14.35 -6.74 -45.07
N VAL A 176 -15.48 -6.57 -44.39
CA VAL A 176 -15.48 -5.94 -43.05
C VAL A 176 -14.84 -6.88 -42.02
N THR A 177 -14.30 -6.36 -40.93
CA THR A 177 -13.64 -7.19 -39.90
C THR A 177 -14.59 -8.22 -39.29
N GLY A 178 -15.87 -7.83 -39.09
CA GLY A 178 -16.88 -8.60 -38.36
C GLY A 178 -16.98 -8.16 -36.90
N CYS A 179 -18.21 -8.14 -36.38
CA CYS A 179 -18.49 -7.73 -34.99
C CYS A 179 -17.78 -8.61 -33.95
N VAL A 180 -17.71 -9.93 -34.19
CA VAL A 180 -17.01 -10.87 -33.31
C VAL A 180 -15.50 -10.57 -33.24
N ALA A 181 -14.84 -10.35 -34.39
CA ALA A 181 -13.42 -9.97 -34.40
C ALA A 181 -13.19 -8.60 -33.75
N THR A 182 -14.07 -7.63 -34.00
CA THR A 182 -13.94 -6.28 -33.44
C THR A 182 -14.09 -6.31 -31.92
N ALA A 183 -15.13 -6.96 -31.39
CA ALA A 183 -15.32 -7.12 -29.95
C ALA A 183 -14.14 -7.89 -29.30
N GLY A 184 -13.71 -9.00 -29.92
CA GLY A 184 -12.57 -9.78 -29.44
C GLY A 184 -11.25 -8.99 -29.45
N ALA A 185 -10.98 -8.25 -30.53
CA ALA A 185 -9.76 -7.45 -30.68
C ALA A 185 -9.70 -6.31 -29.66
N GLN A 186 -10.82 -5.62 -29.41
CA GLN A 186 -10.88 -4.57 -28.38
C GLN A 186 -10.52 -5.17 -27.00
N ILE A 187 -11.05 -6.35 -26.64
CA ILE A 187 -10.73 -7.01 -25.36
C ILE A 187 -9.27 -7.51 -25.31
N ILE A 188 -8.73 -8.04 -26.42
CA ILE A 188 -7.31 -8.42 -26.49
C ILE A 188 -6.41 -7.21 -26.24
N TYR A 189 -6.76 -6.06 -26.81
CA TYR A 189 -6.04 -4.81 -26.60
C TYR A 189 -6.20 -4.25 -25.18
N TYR A 190 -7.37 -4.43 -24.55
CA TYR A 190 -7.56 -4.13 -23.13
C TYR A 190 -6.50 -4.86 -22.28
N TYR A 191 -6.26 -6.14 -22.56
CA TYR A 191 -5.24 -6.97 -21.92
C TYR A 191 -3.81 -6.86 -22.51
N ARG A 192 -3.49 -5.82 -23.28
CA ARG A 192 -2.17 -5.69 -23.93
C ARG A 192 -0.97 -5.73 -22.98
N LYS A 193 -1.14 -5.32 -21.72
CA LYS A 193 -0.09 -5.37 -20.69
C LYS A 193 0.30 -6.80 -20.29
N ASP A 194 -0.63 -7.75 -20.44
CA ASP A 194 -0.43 -9.16 -20.13
C ASP A 194 -0.18 -10.02 -21.37
N ASN A 195 -0.57 -9.52 -22.54
CA ASN A 195 -0.29 -10.18 -23.81
C ASN A 195 1.16 -9.96 -24.24
N PRO A 196 1.79 -10.97 -24.87
CA PRO A 196 3.09 -10.77 -25.50
C PRO A 196 3.00 -9.73 -26.63
N ASP A 197 4.12 -9.06 -26.92
CA ASP A 197 4.25 -8.12 -28.06
C ASP A 197 4.25 -8.82 -29.43
N THR A 198 3.96 -10.12 -29.47
CA THR A 198 3.91 -10.93 -30.68
C THR A 198 2.82 -11.99 -30.60
N LEU A 199 2.26 -12.35 -31.75
CA LEU A 199 1.30 -13.45 -31.87
C LEU A 199 1.91 -14.79 -31.42
N MET A 200 1.18 -15.57 -30.61
CA MET A 200 1.69 -16.81 -30.01
C MET A 200 1.60 -18.06 -30.92
N ALA A 201 0.88 -17.98 -32.04
CA ALA A 201 0.74 -19.08 -32.98
C ALA A 201 0.44 -18.57 -34.38
N THR A 202 0.73 -19.39 -35.40
CA THR A 202 0.46 -19.06 -36.81
C THR A 202 -1.03 -19.16 -37.14
N THR A 203 -1.62 -18.12 -37.75
CA THR A 203 -3.06 -18.10 -38.13
C THR A 203 -3.39 -19.09 -39.26
N PRO A 204 -4.61 -19.63 -39.32
CA PRO A 204 -5.02 -20.54 -40.38
C PRO A 204 -5.39 -19.80 -41.68
N THR A 205 -5.46 -20.57 -42.78
CA THR A 205 -6.09 -20.18 -44.05
C THR A 205 -7.31 -21.06 -44.33
N TYR A 206 -8.30 -20.54 -45.05
CA TYR A 206 -9.50 -21.28 -45.45
C TYR A 206 -10.16 -20.69 -46.69
N ASP A 207 -11.02 -21.47 -47.36
CA ASP A 207 -11.52 -21.23 -48.71
C ASP A 207 -13.01 -20.88 -48.81
N TYR A 208 -13.69 -20.65 -47.68
CA TYR A 208 -15.09 -20.19 -47.63
C TYR A 208 -15.20 -18.68 -47.40
N GLY A 209 -16.38 -18.12 -47.69
CA GLY A 209 -16.61 -16.66 -47.65
C GLY A 209 -15.72 -15.92 -48.65
N ALA A 210 -15.19 -14.77 -48.26
CA ALA A 210 -14.00 -14.20 -48.87
C ALA A 210 -12.76 -14.98 -48.37
N PRO A 211 -12.05 -15.72 -49.24
CA PRO A 211 -11.02 -16.66 -48.80
C PRO A 211 -9.89 -15.99 -48.02
N VAL A 212 -9.57 -16.53 -46.83
CA VAL A 212 -8.40 -16.12 -46.06
C VAL A 212 -7.17 -16.84 -46.61
N THR A 213 -6.37 -16.10 -47.36
CA THR A 213 -5.14 -16.59 -48.03
C THR A 213 -3.86 -16.02 -47.43
N THR A 214 -3.96 -14.98 -46.61
CA THR A 214 -2.81 -14.36 -45.92
C THR A 214 -2.63 -15.03 -44.56
N VAL A 215 -1.38 -15.39 -44.24
CA VAL A 215 -1.00 -15.99 -42.97
C VAL A 215 -0.24 -14.98 -42.14
N PHE A 216 -0.60 -14.85 -40.86
CA PHE A 216 0.20 -14.16 -39.85
C PHE A 216 0.99 -15.21 -39.06
N PRO A 217 2.31 -15.30 -39.24
CA PRO A 217 3.13 -16.29 -38.54
C PRO A 217 3.21 -16.04 -37.04
N GLU A 218 3.50 -17.08 -36.27
CA GLU A 218 3.97 -16.94 -34.88
C GLU A 218 5.15 -15.95 -34.82
N GLY A 219 5.16 -15.07 -33.82
CA GLY A 219 6.14 -13.99 -33.73
C GLY A 219 5.76 -12.71 -34.49
N THR A 220 4.61 -12.67 -35.18
CA THR A 220 4.10 -11.43 -35.82
C THR A 220 3.97 -10.32 -34.76
N PRO A 221 4.62 -9.15 -34.92
CA PRO A 221 4.58 -8.07 -33.93
C PRO A 221 3.18 -7.50 -33.71
N MET A 222 2.73 -7.49 -32.45
CA MET A 222 1.56 -6.76 -31.99
C MET A 222 2.03 -5.41 -31.45
N LYS A 223 1.94 -4.36 -32.27
CA LYS A 223 2.47 -3.02 -31.95
C LYS A 223 1.55 -2.24 -31.01
N TRP A 224 1.34 -2.76 -29.79
CA TRP A 224 0.38 -2.22 -28.82
C TRP A 224 0.54 -0.72 -28.57
N GLY A 225 1.78 -0.26 -28.36
CA GLY A 225 2.09 1.13 -27.96
C GLY A 225 1.76 2.21 -28.99
N ILE A 226 1.50 1.86 -30.25
CA ILE A 226 1.09 2.84 -31.28
C ILE A 226 -0.38 2.69 -31.70
N MET A 227 -1.09 1.66 -31.21
CA MET A 227 -2.52 1.52 -31.48
C MET A 227 -3.31 2.60 -30.74
N GLN A 228 -4.23 3.26 -31.44
CA GLN A 228 -5.03 4.35 -30.91
C GLN A 228 -6.39 3.88 -30.38
N PRO A 229 -6.98 4.58 -29.40
CA PRO A 229 -8.35 4.33 -28.97
C PRO A 229 -9.38 4.51 -30.09
N SER A 230 -9.14 5.44 -31.01
CA SER A 230 -9.97 5.68 -32.20
C SER A 230 -9.11 6.13 -33.39
N TYR A 231 -9.65 6.00 -34.60
CA TYR A 231 -8.93 6.24 -35.85
C TYR A 231 -9.72 7.18 -36.76
N GLY A 232 -9.00 8.04 -37.48
CA GLY A 232 -9.56 9.00 -38.43
C GLY A 232 -8.74 9.10 -39.71
N SER A 233 -9.18 9.94 -40.65
CA SER A 233 -8.53 10.08 -41.96
C SER A 233 -7.12 10.66 -41.92
N SER A 234 -6.73 11.31 -40.82
CA SER A 234 -5.38 11.84 -40.59
C SER A 234 -4.47 10.89 -39.81
N THR A 235 -4.95 9.71 -39.42
CA THR A 235 -4.14 8.73 -38.70
C THR A 235 -3.09 8.11 -39.63
N PRO A 236 -1.83 7.95 -39.18
CA PRO A 236 -0.73 7.47 -40.02
C PRO A 236 -0.91 6.01 -40.40
N THR A 237 -0.35 5.66 -41.55
CA THR A 237 -0.39 4.31 -42.11
C THR A 237 0.15 3.26 -41.12
N GLU A 238 1.25 3.54 -40.41
CA GLU A 238 1.84 2.57 -39.47
C GLU A 238 0.92 2.24 -38.27
N MET A 239 0.11 3.20 -37.82
CA MET A 239 -0.89 2.97 -36.76
C MET A 239 -2.11 2.22 -37.31
N ASN A 240 -2.56 2.59 -38.51
CA ASN A 240 -3.65 1.91 -39.23
C ASN A 240 -3.30 0.43 -39.44
N GLU A 241 -2.09 0.15 -39.93
CA GLU A 241 -1.58 -1.21 -40.10
C GLU A 241 -1.50 -1.98 -38.78
N ALA A 242 -1.13 -1.33 -37.66
CA ALA A 242 -1.07 -1.97 -36.35
C ALA A 242 -2.43 -2.53 -35.92
N VAL A 243 -3.50 -1.72 -35.96
CA VAL A 243 -4.84 -2.21 -35.61
C VAL A 243 -5.40 -3.18 -36.65
N ALA A 244 -5.14 -2.95 -37.93
CA ALA A 244 -5.56 -3.86 -39.00
C ALA A 244 -4.92 -5.24 -38.86
N THR A 245 -3.66 -5.30 -38.41
CA THR A 245 -2.94 -6.55 -38.14
C THR A 245 -3.60 -7.33 -37.02
N LEU A 246 -3.97 -6.66 -35.92
CA LEU A 246 -4.72 -7.28 -34.83
C LEU A 246 -6.08 -7.80 -35.31
N MET A 247 -6.87 -6.95 -35.98
CA MET A 247 -8.21 -7.30 -36.48
C MET A 247 -8.19 -8.49 -37.44
N ALA A 248 -7.28 -8.48 -38.41
CA ALA A 248 -7.14 -9.57 -39.38
C ALA A 248 -6.63 -10.86 -38.72
N SER A 249 -5.70 -10.75 -37.76
CA SER A 249 -5.20 -11.92 -37.00
C SER A 249 -6.31 -12.56 -36.17
N VAL A 250 -7.11 -11.75 -35.46
CA VAL A 250 -8.24 -12.23 -34.65
C VAL A 250 -9.27 -12.90 -35.55
N GLY A 251 -9.74 -12.24 -36.61
CA GLY A 251 -10.78 -12.84 -37.46
C GLY A 251 -10.32 -14.08 -38.24
N ALA A 252 -9.06 -14.14 -38.68
CA ALA A 252 -8.49 -15.36 -39.24
C ALA A 252 -8.40 -16.48 -38.19
N ALA A 253 -7.91 -16.18 -36.98
CA ALA A 253 -7.75 -17.15 -35.89
C ALA A 253 -9.09 -17.71 -35.38
N THR A 254 -10.16 -16.90 -35.38
CA THR A 254 -11.52 -17.29 -35.01
C THR A 254 -12.24 -18.07 -36.11
N GLY A 255 -11.73 -18.06 -37.36
CA GLY A 255 -12.36 -18.79 -38.47
C GLY A 255 -13.64 -18.12 -39.01
N LEU A 256 -13.68 -16.78 -39.01
CA LEU A 256 -14.86 -16.02 -39.46
C LEU A 256 -15.19 -16.26 -40.94
N THR A 257 -16.47 -16.17 -41.30
CA THR A 257 -16.89 -16.14 -42.71
C THR A 257 -16.86 -14.70 -43.20
N TYR A 258 -15.73 -14.27 -43.76
CA TYR A 258 -15.55 -12.90 -44.27
C TYR A 258 -16.50 -12.58 -45.43
N GLY A 259 -17.03 -11.36 -45.46
CA GLY A 259 -17.92 -10.88 -46.51
C GLY A 259 -18.17 -9.38 -46.42
N SER A 260 -19.11 -8.87 -47.23
CA SER A 260 -19.64 -7.51 -47.05
C SER A 260 -20.36 -7.36 -45.71
N SER A 261 -20.83 -8.49 -45.17
CA SER A 261 -21.15 -8.71 -43.77
C SER A 261 -20.40 -9.98 -43.34
N THR A 262 -19.59 -9.88 -42.28
CA THR A 262 -18.75 -10.98 -41.79
C THR A 262 -19.42 -11.65 -40.60
N SER A 263 -19.57 -12.98 -40.64
CA SER A 263 -20.26 -13.76 -39.60
C SER A 263 -19.32 -14.72 -38.85
N GLY A 264 -19.67 -15.05 -37.61
CA GLY A 264 -18.94 -16.01 -36.78
C GLY A 264 -19.61 -16.27 -35.44
N GLN A 265 -19.09 -17.25 -34.69
CA GLN A 265 -19.59 -17.63 -33.38
C GLN A 265 -18.69 -17.10 -32.29
N ILE A 266 -19.28 -16.60 -31.20
CA ILE A 266 -18.50 -16.12 -30.05
C ILE A 266 -17.77 -17.26 -29.32
N SER A 267 -18.24 -18.51 -29.44
CA SER A 267 -17.58 -19.67 -28.82
C SER A 267 -16.15 -19.89 -29.33
N ASP A 268 -15.87 -19.50 -30.58
CA ASP A 268 -14.56 -19.68 -31.21
C ASP A 268 -13.53 -18.66 -30.71
N LEU A 269 -13.98 -17.56 -30.07
CA LEU A 269 -13.09 -16.61 -29.41
C LEU A 269 -12.35 -17.24 -28.23
N VAL A 270 -12.92 -18.24 -27.56
CA VAL A 270 -12.23 -18.95 -26.44
C VAL A 270 -10.93 -19.59 -26.93
N ASN A 271 -10.96 -20.24 -28.09
CA ASN A 271 -9.76 -20.79 -28.70
C ASN A 271 -8.84 -19.69 -29.24
N THR A 272 -9.40 -18.60 -29.76
CA THR A 272 -8.61 -17.45 -30.23
C THR A 272 -7.80 -16.84 -29.10
N PHE A 273 -8.46 -16.49 -27.99
CA PHE A 273 -7.87 -15.94 -26.77
C PHE A 273 -6.80 -16.85 -26.18
N SER A 274 -7.02 -18.16 -26.16
CA SER A 274 -6.10 -19.09 -25.50
C SER A 274 -4.96 -19.59 -26.37
N LYS A 275 -5.15 -19.74 -27.68
CA LYS A 275 -4.11 -20.29 -28.57
C LYS A 275 -3.19 -19.21 -29.13
N TYR A 276 -3.72 -18.04 -29.44
CA TYR A 276 -2.99 -16.99 -30.16
C TYR A 276 -2.58 -15.82 -29.25
N PHE A 277 -3.22 -15.71 -28.08
CA PHE A 277 -2.99 -14.69 -27.07
C PHE A 277 -2.85 -15.33 -25.68
N ASN A 278 -2.42 -14.56 -24.68
CA ASN A 278 -2.18 -15.04 -23.33
C ASN A 278 -3.44 -14.98 -22.47
N LEU A 279 -4.60 -15.31 -23.04
CA LEU A 279 -5.90 -15.10 -22.40
C LEU A 279 -6.67 -16.41 -22.20
N THR A 280 -7.57 -16.41 -21.21
CA THR A 280 -8.59 -17.43 -21.00
C THR A 280 -9.95 -16.89 -21.43
N GLY A 281 -10.97 -17.74 -21.40
CA GLY A 281 -12.36 -17.34 -21.62
C GLY A 281 -13.29 -18.54 -21.55
N ILE A 282 -14.54 -18.29 -21.20
CA ILE A 282 -15.61 -19.30 -21.15
C ILE A 282 -16.79 -18.76 -21.95
N CYS A 283 -17.29 -19.54 -22.90
CA CYS A 283 -18.51 -19.21 -23.60
C CYS A 283 -19.71 -19.84 -22.88
N GLN A 284 -20.69 -19.01 -22.52
CA GLN A 284 -21.95 -19.46 -21.91
C GLN A 284 -23.12 -18.81 -22.63
N TYR A 285 -24.15 -19.61 -22.93
CA TYR A 285 -25.43 -19.12 -23.41
C TYR A 285 -26.44 -19.06 -22.26
N LYS A 286 -27.35 -18.07 -22.31
CA LYS A 286 -28.33 -17.77 -21.24
C LYS A 286 -29.35 -18.88 -21.02
N SER A 287 -29.63 -19.70 -22.05
CA SER A 287 -30.65 -20.75 -22.01
C SER A 287 -30.56 -21.62 -20.75
N GLY A 288 -31.62 -21.62 -19.93
CA GLY A 288 -31.69 -22.39 -18.68
C GLY A 288 -31.14 -21.67 -17.44
N ILE A 289 -30.67 -20.43 -17.56
CA ILE A 289 -30.18 -19.60 -16.44
C ILE A 289 -31.22 -18.52 -16.11
N SER A 290 -31.54 -18.34 -14.82
CA SER A 290 -32.49 -17.30 -14.39
C SER A 290 -31.95 -15.90 -14.68
N GLN A 291 -32.85 -14.94 -14.91
CA GLN A 291 -32.50 -13.53 -15.13
C GLN A 291 -31.53 -12.97 -14.07
N SER A 292 -31.85 -13.18 -12.79
CA SER A 292 -31.03 -12.69 -11.68
C SER A 292 -29.63 -13.31 -11.65
N THR A 293 -29.52 -14.61 -11.94
CA THR A 293 -28.22 -15.30 -11.99
C THR A 293 -27.40 -14.78 -13.17
N TRP A 294 -28.02 -14.60 -14.32
CA TRP A 294 -27.37 -14.10 -15.53
C TRP A 294 -26.82 -12.68 -15.36
N GLU A 295 -27.65 -11.73 -14.90
CA GLU A 295 -27.19 -10.36 -14.60
C GLU A 295 -26.08 -10.34 -13.54
N ASN A 296 -26.16 -11.24 -12.55
CA ASN A 296 -25.13 -11.33 -11.51
C ASN A 296 -23.80 -11.87 -12.02
N MET A 297 -23.82 -12.80 -12.99
CA MET A 297 -22.59 -13.24 -13.66
C MET A 297 -21.94 -12.09 -14.42
N ILE A 298 -22.73 -11.32 -15.17
CA ILE A 298 -22.23 -10.14 -15.91
C ILE A 298 -21.64 -9.12 -14.94
N TYR A 299 -22.41 -8.73 -13.91
CA TYR A 299 -21.97 -7.76 -12.91
C TYR A 299 -20.66 -8.17 -12.22
N LYS A 300 -20.52 -9.43 -11.80
CA LYS A 300 -19.31 -9.91 -11.10
C LYS A 300 -18.04 -9.88 -11.96
N GLU A 301 -18.17 -10.06 -13.27
CA GLU A 301 -17.04 -9.93 -14.19
C GLU A 301 -16.61 -8.47 -14.30
N LEU A 302 -17.56 -7.57 -14.47
CA LEU A 302 -17.32 -6.13 -14.53
C LEU A 302 -16.73 -5.58 -13.22
N GLU A 303 -17.28 -5.98 -12.07
CA GLU A 303 -16.77 -5.65 -10.73
C GLU A 303 -15.32 -6.13 -10.55
N ALA A 304 -14.95 -7.24 -11.17
CA ALA A 304 -13.59 -7.76 -11.17
C ALA A 304 -12.70 -7.18 -12.30
N GLY A 305 -13.14 -6.13 -12.98
CA GLY A 305 -12.41 -5.43 -14.04
C GLY A 305 -12.32 -6.19 -15.36
N ARG A 306 -13.21 -7.17 -15.62
CA ARG A 306 -13.16 -8.02 -16.81
C ARG A 306 -14.30 -7.68 -17.79
N PRO A 307 -14.00 -7.01 -18.94
CA PRO A 307 -14.98 -6.84 -20.00
C PRO A 307 -15.25 -8.17 -20.70
N MET A 308 -16.43 -8.30 -21.32
CA MET A 308 -16.88 -9.54 -21.96
C MET A 308 -17.43 -9.30 -23.36
N VAL A 309 -17.25 -10.28 -24.25
CA VAL A 309 -17.98 -10.29 -25.52
C VAL A 309 -19.39 -10.79 -25.22
N TYR A 310 -20.41 -10.01 -25.55
CA TYR A 310 -21.80 -10.38 -25.38
C TYR A 310 -22.50 -10.46 -26.73
N THR A 311 -23.43 -11.39 -26.89
CA THR A 311 -24.17 -11.59 -28.13
C THR A 311 -25.65 -11.80 -27.88
N GLY A 312 -26.43 -11.52 -28.92
CA GLY A 312 -27.83 -11.89 -29.03
C GLY A 312 -28.19 -12.10 -30.49
N TYR A 313 -29.39 -12.61 -30.73
CA TYR A 313 -29.97 -12.81 -32.05
C TYR A 313 -31.36 -12.16 -32.15
N ASN A 314 -31.66 -11.65 -33.34
CA ASN A 314 -32.97 -11.17 -33.74
C ASN A 314 -33.30 -11.66 -35.16
N GLU A 315 -34.52 -12.14 -35.40
CA GLU A 315 -34.94 -12.69 -36.69
C GLU A 315 -34.79 -11.73 -37.88
N THR A 316 -34.95 -10.42 -37.65
CA THR A 316 -34.91 -9.40 -38.71
C THR A 316 -33.50 -8.87 -38.97
N SER A 317 -32.62 -8.90 -37.96
CA SER A 317 -31.31 -8.23 -37.99
C SER A 317 -30.11 -9.19 -37.86
N GLY A 318 -30.35 -10.49 -37.66
CA GLY A 318 -29.31 -11.50 -37.47
C GLY A 318 -28.71 -11.52 -36.06
N GLY A 319 -27.55 -12.16 -35.92
CA GLY A 319 -26.77 -12.18 -34.68
C GLY A 319 -25.75 -11.06 -34.63
N HIS A 320 -25.45 -10.54 -33.43
CA HIS A 320 -24.45 -9.49 -33.25
C HIS A 320 -23.64 -9.69 -31.97
N ALA A 321 -22.39 -9.25 -31.96
CA ALA A 321 -21.51 -9.26 -30.80
C ALA A 321 -21.06 -7.83 -30.46
N VAL A 322 -21.22 -7.48 -29.18
CA VAL A 322 -20.78 -6.21 -28.58
C VAL A 322 -19.79 -6.52 -27.46
N VAL A 323 -19.09 -5.51 -26.96
CA VAL A 323 -18.40 -5.62 -25.68
C VAL A 323 -19.27 -5.03 -24.58
N VAL A 324 -19.39 -5.73 -23.46
CA VAL A 324 -19.99 -5.21 -22.24
C VAL A 324 -18.86 -4.91 -21.26
N ASP A 325 -18.75 -3.65 -20.85
CA ASP A 325 -17.58 -3.12 -20.15
C ASP A 325 -17.91 -2.07 -19.08
N GLY A 326 -19.16 -1.96 -18.64
CA GLY A 326 -19.53 -1.06 -17.55
C GLY A 326 -20.92 -1.35 -17.00
N TYR A 327 -21.23 -0.81 -15.82
CA TYR A 327 -22.51 -1.02 -15.15
C TYR A 327 -22.92 0.21 -14.34
N GLN A 328 -24.20 0.55 -14.37
CA GLN A 328 -24.78 1.63 -13.57
C GLN A 328 -25.83 1.08 -12.61
N ALA A 329 -25.56 1.19 -11.31
CA ALA A 329 -26.39 0.70 -10.22
C ALA A 329 -27.71 1.47 -10.11
N SER A 330 -27.73 2.77 -10.39
CA SER A 330 -28.93 3.62 -10.28
C SER A 330 -30.02 3.27 -11.31
N THR A 331 -29.64 2.66 -12.43
CA THR A 331 -30.57 2.26 -13.51
C THR A 331 -30.60 0.74 -13.76
N ASN A 332 -29.66 -0.01 -13.17
CA ASN A 332 -29.40 -1.42 -13.45
C ASN A 332 -29.18 -1.69 -14.95
N LEU A 333 -28.43 -0.82 -15.61
CA LEU A 333 -28.07 -0.91 -17.03
C LEU A 333 -26.58 -1.21 -17.21
N PHE A 334 -26.26 -1.84 -18.33
CA PHE A 334 -24.90 -2.25 -18.69
C PHE A 334 -24.40 -1.42 -19.86
N HIS A 335 -23.15 -0.98 -19.79
CA HIS A 335 -22.52 -0.23 -20.88
C HIS A 335 -22.11 -1.19 -22.00
N PHE A 336 -22.50 -0.86 -23.23
CA PHE A 336 -22.16 -1.60 -24.44
C PHE A 336 -21.28 -0.75 -25.35
N ASN A 337 -20.23 -1.38 -25.85
CA ASN A 337 -19.43 -0.91 -26.96
C ASN A 337 -19.77 -1.74 -28.21
N PHE A 338 -20.34 -1.08 -29.22
CA PHE A 338 -20.87 -1.74 -30.42
C PHE A 338 -19.82 -2.10 -31.46
N GLY A 339 -18.59 -1.60 -31.33
CA GLY A 339 -17.58 -1.73 -32.38
C GLY A 339 -17.95 -0.98 -33.67
N TRP A 340 -18.59 0.18 -33.51
CA TRP A 340 -19.05 1.08 -34.59
C TRP A 340 -18.48 2.50 -34.43
N GLY A 341 -17.21 2.60 -34.01
CA GLY A 341 -16.54 3.90 -33.92
C GLY A 341 -17.01 4.78 -32.77
N GLY A 342 -17.63 4.18 -31.73
CA GLY A 342 -18.20 4.90 -30.59
C GLY A 342 -19.65 5.36 -30.79
N GLN A 343 -20.16 5.27 -32.01
CA GLN A 343 -21.55 5.63 -32.30
C GLN A 343 -22.49 4.64 -31.61
N GLY A 344 -23.41 5.17 -30.81
CA GLY A 344 -24.35 4.36 -30.06
C GLY A 344 -23.78 3.69 -28.81
N ASP A 345 -22.49 3.81 -28.48
CA ASP A 345 -21.96 3.26 -27.23
C ASP A 345 -22.69 3.88 -26.02
N GLY A 346 -23.13 3.07 -25.07
CA GLY A 346 -24.02 3.55 -24.01
C GLY A 346 -24.64 2.46 -23.15
N TYR A 347 -25.61 2.83 -22.32
CA TYR A 347 -26.20 1.98 -21.29
C TYR A 347 -27.53 1.35 -21.75
N TYR A 348 -27.59 0.02 -21.69
CA TYR A 348 -28.66 -0.82 -22.24
C TYR A 348 -29.03 -2.00 -21.32
N THR A 349 -30.14 -2.67 -21.62
CA THR A 349 -30.63 -3.83 -20.87
C THR A 349 -30.03 -5.15 -21.37
N VAL A 350 -29.93 -6.13 -20.46
CA VAL A 350 -29.60 -7.54 -20.72
C VAL A 350 -30.61 -8.43 -20.02
N ASP A 351 -31.79 -8.64 -20.59
CA ASP A 351 -32.85 -9.41 -19.92
C ASP A 351 -33.68 -10.39 -20.74
N ASP A 352 -34.52 -11.17 -20.07
CA ASP A 352 -35.39 -12.17 -20.71
C ASP A 352 -36.44 -11.54 -21.62
N GLU A 353 -36.90 -10.33 -21.28
CA GLU A 353 -38.08 -9.74 -21.92
C GLU A 353 -37.72 -8.85 -23.12
N THR A 354 -36.57 -8.19 -23.04
CA THR A 354 -36.04 -7.24 -24.03
C THR A 354 -34.70 -7.70 -24.61
N GLY A 355 -34.01 -8.66 -24.00
CA GLY A 355 -32.80 -9.23 -24.56
C GLY A 355 -31.57 -8.36 -24.33
N MET A 356 -30.62 -8.47 -25.27
CA MET A 356 -29.63 -7.42 -25.54
C MET A 356 -30.35 -6.27 -26.25
N ASN A 357 -31.21 -5.57 -25.50
CA ASN A 357 -32.00 -4.41 -25.93
C ASN A 357 -32.76 -4.55 -27.26
N GLY A 358 -33.23 -5.74 -27.61
CA GLY A 358 -34.02 -6.06 -28.81
C GLY A 358 -33.61 -7.39 -29.47
N PHE A 359 -32.52 -7.98 -29.00
CA PHE A 359 -32.03 -9.30 -29.44
C PHE A 359 -32.22 -10.28 -28.28
N THR A 360 -33.43 -10.85 -28.21
CA THR A 360 -33.92 -11.69 -27.10
C THR A 360 -33.51 -13.15 -27.22
N GLU A 361 -33.22 -13.62 -28.43
CA GLU A 361 -32.87 -15.00 -28.71
C GLU A 361 -31.36 -15.23 -28.63
N TRP A 362 -30.97 -16.46 -28.29
CA TRP A 362 -29.59 -16.96 -28.28
C TRP A 362 -28.58 -16.02 -27.59
N GLN A 363 -29.04 -15.34 -26.53
CA GLN A 363 -28.17 -14.52 -25.71
C GLN A 363 -27.01 -15.36 -25.15
N GLY A 364 -25.80 -14.83 -25.23
CA GLY A 364 -24.61 -15.50 -24.73
C GLY A 364 -23.47 -14.53 -24.49
N MET A 365 -22.45 -14.99 -23.78
CA MET A 365 -21.27 -14.21 -23.49
C MET A 365 -20.01 -15.08 -23.48
N VAL A 366 -18.89 -14.48 -23.88
CA VAL A 366 -17.55 -14.96 -23.54
C VAL A 366 -17.07 -14.16 -22.34
N TYR A 367 -17.05 -14.79 -21.18
CA TYR A 367 -16.74 -14.18 -19.90
C TYR A 367 -15.59 -14.93 -19.22
N ASN A 368 -15.18 -14.51 -18.02
CA ASN A 368 -13.98 -15.01 -17.36
C ASN A 368 -12.74 -14.86 -18.26
N ILE A 369 -12.70 -13.77 -19.03
CA ILE A 369 -11.57 -13.42 -19.88
C ILE A 369 -10.54 -12.77 -18.97
N ALA A 370 -9.43 -13.46 -18.74
CA ALA A 370 -8.32 -12.97 -17.94
C ALA A 370 -7.00 -13.50 -18.51
N PRO A 371 -5.86 -12.91 -18.13
CA PRO A 371 -4.56 -13.46 -18.46
C PRO A 371 -4.37 -14.88 -17.92
N LYS A 372 -3.80 -15.79 -18.72
CA LYS A 372 -3.35 -17.12 -18.21
C LYS A 372 -2.22 -16.95 -17.22
N LYS A 373 -1.30 -16.05 -17.54
CA LYS A 373 -0.24 -15.57 -16.66
C LYS A 373 -0.30 -14.05 -16.68
N GLN A 374 -0.58 -13.47 -15.52
CA GLN A 374 -0.53 -12.03 -15.34
C GLN A 374 0.92 -11.54 -15.35
N ASN A 375 1.14 -10.32 -15.85
CA ASN A 375 2.47 -9.71 -15.92
C ASN A 375 2.94 -9.23 -14.54
N LEU A 376 3.38 -10.19 -13.73
CA LEU A 376 3.95 -9.97 -12.40
C LEU A 376 5.47 -10.08 -12.46
N LYS A 377 6.16 -9.23 -11.70
CA LYS A 377 7.60 -9.29 -11.47
C LYS A 377 7.85 -9.52 -9.98
N GLY A 378 8.76 -10.41 -9.64
CA GLY A 378 9.13 -10.67 -8.25
C GLY A 378 10.64 -10.80 -8.09
N LYS A 379 11.15 -10.38 -6.95
CA LYS A 379 12.54 -10.63 -6.52
C LYS A 379 12.55 -11.09 -5.08
N ILE A 380 13.54 -11.92 -4.74
CA ILE A 380 13.81 -12.35 -3.37
C ILE A 380 15.06 -11.58 -2.92
N GLU A 381 14.97 -10.90 -1.79
CA GLU A 381 16.03 -10.09 -1.20
C GLU A 381 16.53 -10.75 0.09
N ASN A 382 17.52 -11.63 -0.06
CA ASN A 382 18.08 -12.36 1.06
C ASN A 382 19.48 -11.83 1.41
N ASN A 383 19.55 -10.96 2.42
CA ASN A 383 20.79 -10.30 2.84
C ASN A 383 21.38 -10.91 4.12
N GLY A 384 20.78 -11.99 4.63
CA GLY A 384 21.12 -12.62 5.92
C GLY A 384 21.61 -14.05 5.80
N THR A 385 22.21 -14.56 6.88
CA THR A 385 22.55 -15.99 6.99
C THR A 385 21.28 -16.80 7.25
N MET A 386 21.05 -17.85 6.47
CA MET A 386 19.93 -18.79 6.65
C MET A 386 20.32 -19.89 7.64
N TYR A 387 19.50 -20.08 8.67
CA TYR A 387 19.71 -21.12 9.67
C TYR A 387 18.68 -22.23 9.54
N ALA A 388 19.13 -23.48 9.54
CA ALA A 388 18.24 -24.62 9.67
C ALA A 388 17.56 -24.62 11.05
N TYR A 389 16.36 -25.20 11.13
CA TYR A 389 15.57 -25.34 12.36
C TYR A 389 15.13 -24.01 13.02
N ARG A 390 15.44 -22.86 12.40
CA ARG A 390 15.01 -21.53 12.86
C ARG A 390 14.03 -20.92 11.87
N THR A 391 13.11 -20.10 12.38
CA THR A 391 12.35 -19.22 11.51
C THR A 391 13.28 -18.14 10.98
N ASN A 392 13.35 -18.03 9.67
CA ASN A 392 14.12 -17.03 8.97
C ASN A 392 13.15 -16.15 8.19
N THR A 393 13.39 -14.85 8.21
CA THR A 393 12.65 -13.91 7.38
C THR A 393 13.27 -13.86 5.99
N VAL A 394 12.45 -14.06 4.97
CA VAL A 394 12.78 -13.84 3.56
C VAL A 394 11.99 -12.64 3.08
N ASN A 395 12.71 -11.57 2.78
CA ASN A 395 12.10 -10.39 2.18
C ASN A 395 11.96 -10.62 0.69
N VAL A 396 10.83 -10.22 0.14
CA VAL A 396 10.57 -10.26 -1.30
C VAL A 396 9.88 -8.97 -1.73
N SER A 397 10.07 -8.59 -2.98
CA SER A 397 9.35 -7.47 -3.58
C SER A 397 8.62 -7.96 -4.83
N VAL A 398 7.34 -7.63 -4.95
CA VAL A 398 6.51 -7.99 -6.11
C VAL A 398 5.85 -6.76 -6.69
N ALA A 399 5.93 -6.62 -8.02
CA ALA A 399 5.24 -5.59 -8.79
C ALA A 399 4.26 -6.23 -9.79
N ASN A 400 3.15 -5.54 -10.05
CA ASN A 400 2.13 -5.96 -11.02
C ASN A 400 2.04 -4.95 -12.16
N ASP A 401 2.67 -5.31 -13.29
CA ASP A 401 2.61 -4.57 -14.56
C ASP A 401 1.43 -5.01 -15.43
N GLY A 402 0.55 -5.89 -14.93
CA GLY A 402 -0.57 -6.45 -15.65
C GLY A 402 -1.77 -5.51 -15.77
N THR A 403 -2.86 -6.04 -16.32
CA THR A 403 -4.10 -5.26 -16.55
C THR A 403 -5.00 -5.22 -15.32
N LEU A 404 -5.07 -6.30 -14.55
CA LEU A 404 -5.98 -6.42 -13.40
C LEU A 404 -5.24 -6.21 -12.08
N PRO A 405 -5.89 -5.81 -10.98
CA PRO A 405 -5.32 -5.98 -9.65
C PRO A 405 -5.02 -7.47 -9.37
N TYR A 406 -4.03 -7.76 -8.53
CA TYR A 406 -3.63 -9.14 -8.24
C TYR A 406 -3.47 -9.39 -6.74
N SER A 407 -3.85 -10.57 -6.26
CA SER A 407 -3.58 -11.03 -4.90
C SER A 407 -3.21 -12.51 -4.89
N GLY A 408 -2.46 -12.93 -3.88
CA GLY A 408 -1.92 -14.28 -3.75
C GLY A 408 -0.47 -14.38 -4.19
N VAL A 409 0.42 -14.09 -3.26
CA VAL A 409 1.88 -14.26 -3.36
C VAL A 409 2.29 -15.36 -2.39
N TYR A 410 3.12 -16.29 -2.83
CA TYR A 410 3.48 -17.49 -2.07
C TYR A 410 4.99 -17.69 -2.10
N ILE A 411 5.58 -18.07 -0.97
CA ILE A 411 6.97 -18.50 -0.91
C ILE A 411 7.04 -20.01 -0.67
N PHE A 412 7.91 -20.68 -1.40
CA PHE A 412 8.25 -22.08 -1.18
C PHE A 412 9.72 -22.19 -0.85
N ALA A 413 10.07 -23.14 -0.01
CA ALA A 413 11.44 -23.46 0.33
C ALA A 413 11.62 -24.98 0.35
N ASN A 414 12.39 -25.49 -0.61
CA ASN A 414 12.58 -26.93 -0.84
C ASN A 414 14.06 -27.29 -0.74
N SER A 415 14.41 -28.41 -0.10
CA SER A 415 15.81 -28.86 0.02
C SER A 415 16.33 -29.61 -1.22
N ASN A 416 15.43 -30.08 -2.08
CA ASN A 416 15.76 -30.92 -3.25
C ASN A 416 15.69 -30.18 -4.60
N GLY A 417 15.43 -28.88 -4.60
CA GLY A 417 15.32 -28.06 -5.81
C GLY A 417 14.08 -28.33 -6.67
N SER A 418 13.11 -29.11 -6.19
CA SER A 418 11.88 -29.35 -6.95
C SER A 418 11.07 -28.07 -7.06
N LYS A 419 10.59 -27.74 -8.27
CA LYS A 419 9.69 -26.60 -8.49
C LYS A 419 8.32 -26.87 -7.85
N PRO A 420 7.67 -25.85 -7.28
CA PRO A 420 6.34 -26.00 -6.71
C PRO A 420 5.32 -26.35 -7.80
N LEU A 421 4.42 -27.29 -7.47
CA LEU A 421 3.34 -27.73 -8.36
C LEU A 421 1.95 -27.33 -7.84
N ASN A 422 1.86 -26.97 -6.55
CA ASN A 422 0.61 -26.61 -5.88
C ASN A 422 0.90 -25.69 -4.69
N ILE A 423 0.11 -24.62 -4.55
CA ILE A 423 0.15 -23.65 -3.44
C ILE A 423 0.00 -24.27 -2.06
N SER A 424 -0.61 -25.44 -1.92
CA SER A 424 -0.71 -26.14 -0.63
C SER A 424 0.64 -26.54 -0.02
N GLN A 425 1.74 -26.42 -0.78
CA GLN A 425 3.11 -26.70 -0.33
C GLN A 425 3.88 -25.42 0.03
N ALA A 426 3.25 -24.24 -0.07
CA ALA A 426 3.86 -22.98 0.31
C ALA A 426 4.25 -23.01 1.79
N LYS A 427 5.38 -22.36 2.10
CA LYS A 427 5.86 -22.19 3.47
C LYS A 427 5.20 -21.02 4.15
N ASP A 428 4.90 -19.99 3.37
CA ASP A 428 4.17 -18.82 3.79
C ASP A 428 3.49 -18.18 2.57
N GLU A 429 2.50 -17.35 2.81
CA GLU A 429 1.67 -16.73 1.77
C GLU A 429 1.07 -15.40 2.22
N ASP A 430 0.91 -14.48 1.28
CA ASP A 430 0.07 -13.31 1.43
C ASP A 430 -1.05 -13.39 0.38
N THR A 431 -2.29 -13.56 0.87
CA THR A 431 -3.49 -13.64 0.05
C THR A 431 -4.41 -12.42 0.18
N GLU A 432 -4.13 -11.54 1.15
CA GLU A 432 -4.97 -10.38 1.48
C GLU A 432 -4.49 -9.11 0.77
N SER A 433 -3.18 -8.94 0.62
CA SER A 433 -2.59 -7.82 -0.06
C SER A 433 -2.97 -7.82 -1.54
N VAL A 434 -3.57 -6.69 -1.96
CA VAL A 434 -3.83 -6.42 -3.37
C VAL A 434 -2.66 -5.62 -3.94
N LEU A 435 -2.01 -6.18 -4.96
CA LEU A 435 -1.04 -5.52 -5.81
C LEU A 435 -1.78 -4.69 -6.86
N SER A 436 -1.64 -3.37 -6.80
CA SER A 436 -2.14 -2.45 -7.82
C SER A 436 -1.46 -2.72 -9.17
N ASN A 437 -2.19 -2.45 -10.26
CA ASN A 437 -1.78 -2.69 -11.65
C ASN A 437 -0.97 -1.52 -12.25
N ASP A 438 -0.20 -0.84 -11.41
CA ASP A 438 0.58 0.37 -11.71
C ASP A 438 2.09 0.11 -11.81
N GLY A 439 2.54 -1.14 -11.63
CA GLY A 439 3.95 -1.52 -11.68
C GLY A 439 4.77 -1.16 -10.44
N THR A 440 4.14 -0.64 -9.39
CA THR A 440 4.82 -0.36 -8.12
C THR A 440 5.20 -1.66 -7.42
N TYR A 441 6.41 -1.69 -6.85
CA TYR A 441 6.84 -2.80 -6.02
C TYR A 441 6.19 -2.69 -4.64
N LYS A 442 5.63 -3.81 -4.18
CA LYS A 442 5.22 -4.00 -2.79
C LYS A 442 6.15 -5.03 -2.15
N ASP A 443 6.64 -4.70 -0.97
CA ASP A 443 7.49 -5.57 -0.18
C ASP A 443 6.66 -6.48 0.72
N PHE A 444 7.13 -7.71 0.87
CA PHE A 444 6.57 -8.73 1.74
C PHE A 444 7.71 -9.35 2.54
N ALA A 445 7.44 -9.66 3.80
CA ALA A 445 8.34 -10.44 4.65
C ALA A 445 7.66 -11.78 4.91
N PHE A 446 8.26 -12.85 4.43
CA PHE A 446 7.77 -14.20 4.65
C PHE A 446 8.64 -14.95 5.66
N GLU A 447 8.02 -15.80 6.46
CA GLU A 447 8.71 -16.63 7.44
C GLU A 447 8.89 -18.05 6.89
N ILE A 448 10.14 -18.51 6.83
CA ILE A 448 10.45 -19.90 6.46
C ILE A 448 11.31 -20.58 7.51
N THR A 449 10.96 -21.83 7.82
CA THR A 449 11.72 -22.68 8.74
C THR A 449 12.29 -23.88 7.97
N PRO A 450 13.57 -23.85 7.56
CA PRO A 450 14.21 -24.97 6.89
C PRO A 450 14.27 -26.16 7.84
N SER A 451 13.86 -27.34 7.37
CA SER A 451 13.80 -28.55 8.20
C SER A 451 15.12 -29.29 8.34
N ASP A 452 16.12 -28.97 7.50
CA ASP A 452 17.43 -29.62 7.47
C ASP A 452 18.49 -28.59 7.07
N GLU A 453 19.75 -28.87 7.43
CA GLU A 453 20.91 -28.18 6.89
C GLU A 453 21.13 -28.51 5.41
N GLY A 454 21.75 -27.58 4.67
CA GLY A 454 22.08 -27.73 3.26
C GLY A 454 21.34 -26.76 2.34
N PRO A 455 21.35 -27.02 1.02
CA PRO A 455 20.82 -26.08 0.03
C PRO A 455 19.30 -25.98 0.14
N LEU A 456 18.83 -24.75 0.24
CA LEU A 456 17.43 -24.36 0.28
C LEU A 456 17.10 -23.56 -0.98
N TYR A 457 16.21 -24.11 -1.79
CA TYR A 457 15.75 -23.51 -3.03
C TYR A 457 14.45 -22.77 -2.76
N ASN A 458 14.53 -21.45 -2.74
CA ASN A 458 13.41 -20.56 -2.51
C ASN A 458 12.73 -20.21 -3.84
N TYR A 459 11.42 -20.38 -3.90
CA TYR A 459 10.60 -20.03 -5.06
C TYR A 459 9.50 -19.07 -4.63
N LEU A 460 9.55 -17.85 -5.16
CA LEU A 460 8.47 -16.89 -5.06
C LEU A 460 7.51 -17.12 -6.22
N THR A 461 6.24 -17.36 -5.94
CA THR A 461 5.24 -17.63 -6.98
C THR A 461 3.95 -16.85 -6.79
N ASP A 462 3.16 -16.83 -7.85
CA ASP A 462 1.76 -16.43 -7.80
C ASP A 462 0.85 -17.61 -7.38
N LYS A 463 -0.45 -17.36 -7.20
CA LYS A 463 -1.45 -18.41 -6.85
C LYS A 463 -1.60 -19.57 -7.85
N ASN A 464 -1.06 -19.43 -9.06
CA ASN A 464 -1.05 -20.46 -10.10
C ASN A 464 0.30 -21.20 -10.15
N CYS A 465 1.18 -21.00 -9.18
CA CYS A 465 2.56 -21.51 -9.15
C CYS A 465 3.43 -21.01 -10.30
N ASN A 466 3.10 -19.87 -10.92
CA ASN A 466 4.02 -19.23 -11.84
C ASN A 466 5.16 -18.60 -11.03
N ILE A 467 6.39 -19.01 -11.32
CA ILE A 467 7.58 -18.48 -10.65
C ILE A 467 7.77 -17.00 -11.04
N LEU A 468 7.89 -16.16 -10.01
CA LEU A 468 8.15 -14.73 -10.10
C LEU A 468 9.62 -14.42 -9.78
N GLY A 469 10.19 -15.12 -8.80
CA GLY A 469 11.58 -15.01 -8.39
C GLY A 469 12.09 -16.32 -7.80
N THR A 470 13.41 -16.52 -7.85
CA THR A 470 14.07 -17.70 -7.27
C THR A 470 15.33 -17.28 -6.54
N ASP A 471 15.64 -17.97 -5.46
CA ASP A 471 16.86 -17.79 -4.69
C ASP A 471 17.37 -19.15 -4.21
N THR A 472 18.68 -19.29 -4.00
CA THR A 472 19.28 -20.51 -3.47
C THR A 472 20.30 -20.14 -2.41
N VAL A 473 20.03 -20.60 -1.20
CA VAL A 473 20.82 -20.31 -0.01
C VAL A 473 21.13 -21.59 0.74
N ASN A 474 22.30 -21.67 1.36
CA ASN A 474 22.60 -22.80 2.23
C ASN A 474 22.08 -22.47 3.63
N ALA A 475 21.13 -23.27 4.11
CA ALA A 475 20.75 -23.28 5.51
C ALA A 475 21.85 -23.98 6.30
N ILE A 476 22.43 -23.30 7.28
CA ILE A 476 23.46 -23.88 8.15
C ILE A 476 22.86 -24.28 9.49
N ALA A 477 23.35 -25.38 10.07
CA ALA A 477 23.01 -25.71 11.45
C ALA A 477 23.47 -24.58 12.38
N PRO A 478 22.61 -24.09 13.28
CA PRO A 478 23.02 -23.10 14.27
C PRO A 478 24.05 -23.70 15.24
N GLU A 479 25.12 -22.96 15.56
CA GLU A 479 26.30 -23.52 16.23
C GLU A 479 26.13 -23.95 17.71
N ASN A 480 25.10 -23.52 18.49
CA ASN A 480 24.84 -24.01 19.88
C ASN A 480 23.40 -23.74 20.43
N GLU A 481 22.95 -24.61 21.36
CA GLU A 481 21.60 -24.82 21.92
C GLU A 481 21.14 -23.87 23.07
N LEU A 482 22.05 -23.15 23.75
CA LEU A 482 21.73 -22.16 24.79
C LEU A 482 22.81 -21.08 24.87
N GLU A 483 22.43 -19.82 25.08
CA GLU A 483 23.34 -18.67 25.16
C GLU A 483 23.29 -18.00 26.54
N PHE A 484 24.47 -17.70 27.11
CA PHE A 484 24.59 -16.91 28.35
C PHE A 484 24.42 -15.42 28.06
N LYS A 485 23.56 -14.74 28.82
CA LYS A 485 23.36 -13.28 28.69
C LYS A 485 23.97 -12.51 29.86
N SER A 486 23.64 -12.86 31.10
CA SER A 486 24.18 -12.18 32.30
C SER A 486 24.09 -13.03 33.57
N ILE A 487 24.96 -12.76 34.55
CA ILE A 487 24.87 -13.26 35.93
C ILE A 487 25.24 -12.18 36.94
N GLU A 488 24.36 -11.92 37.89
CA GLU A 488 24.50 -10.82 38.84
C GLU A 488 24.07 -11.23 40.25
N ILE A 489 24.55 -10.52 41.28
CA ILE A 489 24.07 -10.67 42.66
C ILE A 489 23.14 -9.50 42.97
N ALA A 490 21.85 -9.78 43.08
CA ALA A 490 20.87 -8.82 43.58
C ALA A 490 21.11 -8.59 45.09
N GLY A 491 21.20 -7.33 45.51
CA GLY A 491 21.75 -6.99 46.83
C GLY A 491 21.81 -5.51 47.13
N SER A 492 22.99 -5.00 47.49
CA SER A 492 23.22 -3.56 47.64
C SER A 492 24.25 -3.01 46.64
N ASN A 493 24.20 -1.71 46.32
CA ASN A 493 25.15 -1.04 45.41
C ASN A 493 26.54 -0.86 46.04
N GLU A 494 26.69 -1.23 47.31
CA GLU A 494 27.97 -1.16 47.98
C GLU A 494 28.86 -2.28 47.49
N THR A 495 30.05 -1.91 47.04
CA THR A 495 31.13 -2.85 46.77
C THR A 495 32.19 -2.75 47.86
N GLU A 496 32.81 -3.88 48.16
CA GLU A 496 34.01 -3.95 48.98
C GLU A 496 35.15 -4.46 48.09
N GLU A 497 36.27 -3.73 48.04
CA GLU A 497 37.45 -4.16 47.30
C GLU A 497 38.32 -5.05 48.20
N LEU A 498 38.57 -6.28 47.76
CA LEU A 498 39.49 -7.22 48.40
C LEU A 498 40.44 -7.80 47.36
N GLU A 499 41.75 -7.69 47.62
CA GLU A 499 42.82 -8.20 46.73
C GLU A 499 42.69 -7.70 45.27
N GLY A 500 42.25 -6.45 45.07
CA GLY A 500 42.07 -5.82 43.75
C GLY A 500 40.84 -6.30 42.97
N LYS A 501 39.86 -6.91 43.66
CA LYS A 501 38.59 -7.35 43.07
C LYS A 501 37.43 -6.77 43.87
N GLU A 502 36.40 -6.30 43.17
CA GLU A 502 35.19 -5.77 43.78
C GLU A 502 34.19 -6.88 44.14
N TYR A 503 33.56 -6.78 45.31
CA TYR A 503 32.54 -7.69 45.83
C TYR A 503 31.27 -6.92 46.15
N THR A 504 30.12 -7.35 45.63
CA THR A 504 28.81 -6.82 46.00
C THR A 504 28.47 -7.15 47.45
N VAL A 505 28.18 -6.14 48.27
CA VAL A 505 27.77 -6.35 49.66
C VAL A 505 26.26 -6.59 49.70
N VAL A 506 25.83 -7.59 50.47
CA VAL A 506 24.42 -7.95 50.63
C VAL A 506 24.06 -7.92 52.11
N TYR A 507 23.23 -6.95 52.51
CA TYR A 507 22.79 -6.74 53.90
C TYR A 507 21.59 -7.63 54.25
N ASN A 508 21.79 -8.94 54.10
CA ASN A 508 20.80 -9.96 54.44
C ASN A 508 21.50 -11.29 54.77
N ASN A 509 20.80 -12.21 55.44
CA ASN A 509 21.28 -13.57 55.67
C ASN A 509 21.15 -14.49 54.42
N LYS A 510 20.83 -13.90 53.26
CA LYS A 510 20.69 -14.54 51.95
C LYS A 510 21.15 -13.56 50.87
N ALA A 511 21.66 -14.08 49.75
CA ALA A 511 21.88 -13.35 48.51
C ALA A 511 21.04 -13.97 47.39
N THR A 512 20.62 -13.19 46.41
CA THR A 512 19.91 -13.69 45.23
C THR A 512 20.82 -13.55 44.03
N CYS A 513 21.13 -14.65 43.35
CA CYS A 513 21.88 -14.61 42.11
C CYS A 513 20.91 -14.70 40.93
N GLN A 514 20.93 -13.70 40.05
CA GLN A 514 20.10 -13.65 38.86
C GLN A 514 20.91 -14.15 37.68
N LEU A 515 20.38 -15.12 36.93
CA LEU A 515 20.98 -15.65 35.71
C LEU A 515 20.01 -15.49 34.54
N THR A 516 20.51 -14.97 33.42
CA THR A 516 19.76 -14.84 32.16
C THR A 516 20.36 -15.73 31.09
N LEU A 517 19.54 -16.58 30.48
CA LEU A 517 19.90 -17.48 29.37
C LEU A 517 18.92 -17.30 28.20
N ALA A 518 19.39 -17.46 26.96
CA ALA A 518 18.53 -17.50 25.77
C ALA A 518 18.53 -18.92 25.17
N ASN A 519 17.34 -19.45 24.87
CA ASN A 519 17.18 -20.73 24.19
C ASN A 519 17.07 -20.51 22.68
N ASN A 520 18.16 -20.84 21.98
CA ASN A 520 18.30 -20.59 20.56
C ASN A 520 18.05 -21.86 19.70
N SER A 521 17.42 -22.88 20.30
CA SER A 521 17.02 -24.15 19.68
C SER A 521 15.53 -24.21 19.33
N ASP A 522 15.11 -25.27 18.64
CA ASP A 522 13.73 -25.55 18.20
C ASP A 522 12.89 -26.34 19.22
N ALA A 523 13.50 -26.74 20.33
CA ALA A 523 12.85 -27.44 21.43
C ALA A 523 12.79 -26.53 22.68
N ASN A 524 11.73 -26.69 23.48
CA ASN A 524 11.70 -26.06 24.80
C ASN A 524 12.85 -26.59 25.64
N TYR A 525 13.62 -25.67 26.21
CA TYR A 525 14.69 -26.03 27.09
C TYR A 525 14.17 -26.16 28.52
N GLU A 526 14.24 -27.37 29.08
CA GLU A 526 14.04 -27.61 30.50
C GLU A 526 15.34 -28.11 31.13
N GLY A 527 15.94 -27.26 31.96
CA GLY A 527 17.22 -27.56 32.58
C GLY A 527 17.31 -27.07 34.01
N ARG A 528 18.39 -27.49 34.68
CA ARG A 528 18.70 -27.06 36.04
C ARG A 528 20.11 -26.48 36.10
N PRO A 529 20.30 -25.23 35.65
CA PRO A 529 21.60 -24.57 35.73
C PRO A 529 22.13 -24.60 37.15
N ARG A 530 23.43 -24.87 37.27
CA ARG A 530 24.11 -24.93 38.56
C ARG A 530 24.98 -23.70 38.72
N ILE A 531 24.68 -22.91 39.74
CA ILE A 531 25.52 -21.80 40.17
C ILE A 531 26.42 -22.33 41.28
N LYS A 532 27.71 -22.44 40.98
CA LYS A 532 28.74 -22.84 41.92
C LYS A 532 29.14 -21.65 42.78
N ILE A 533 29.23 -21.89 44.07
CA ILE A 533 29.58 -20.90 45.08
C ILE A 533 30.92 -21.28 45.68
N TYR A 534 31.82 -20.32 45.70
CA TYR A 534 33.13 -20.44 46.30
C TYR A 534 33.25 -19.42 47.43
N ALA A 535 33.96 -19.77 48.49
CA ALA A 535 34.22 -18.92 49.64
C ALA A 535 35.71 -18.76 49.86
N SER A 536 36.10 -17.62 50.43
CA SER A 536 37.46 -17.37 50.86
C SER A 536 37.52 -17.14 52.36
N GLU A 537 38.14 -18.05 53.09
CA GLU A 537 38.35 -17.92 54.55
C GLU A 537 39.59 -17.07 54.88
N ASP A 538 40.37 -16.66 53.88
CA ASP A 538 41.60 -15.89 54.01
C ASP A 538 41.51 -14.46 53.42
N GLY A 539 40.28 -13.94 53.29
CA GLY A 539 40.03 -12.54 52.93
C GLY A 539 40.17 -12.22 51.44
N GLY A 540 39.79 -13.15 50.56
CA GLY A 540 39.78 -13.00 49.11
C GLY A 540 41.00 -13.58 48.38
N LYS A 541 41.98 -14.14 49.10
CA LYS A 541 43.25 -14.63 48.51
C LYS A 541 43.12 -15.99 47.86
N THR A 542 42.46 -16.93 48.54
CA THR A 542 42.18 -18.26 48.02
C THR A 542 40.71 -18.59 48.18
N PHE A 543 40.14 -19.18 47.13
CA PHE A 543 38.74 -19.56 47.09
C PHE A 543 38.59 -21.08 47.09
N ALA A 544 37.88 -21.60 48.08
CA ALA A 544 37.49 -23.00 48.17
C ALA A 544 36.03 -23.15 47.72
N TYR A 545 35.77 -24.20 46.96
CA TYR A 545 34.40 -24.55 46.57
C TYR A 545 33.56 -24.87 47.82
N VAL A 546 32.41 -24.21 47.95
CA VAL A 546 31.47 -24.42 49.07
C VAL A 546 30.42 -25.43 48.67
N ASN A 547 29.60 -25.07 47.70
CA ASN A 547 28.55 -25.90 47.13
C ASN A 547 28.01 -25.26 45.83
N TYR A 548 27.02 -25.88 45.20
CA TYR A 548 26.23 -25.28 44.14
C TYR A 548 24.77 -25.10 44.59
N LYS A 549 24.09 -24.12 43.99
CA LYS A 549 22.64 -23.99 44.01
C LYS A 549 22.13 -24.16 42.58
N SER A 550 20.93 -24.70 42.44
CA SER A 550 20.29 -24.88 41.15
C SER A 550 18.79 -24.73 41.31
N SER A 551 18.16 -24.07 40.34
CA SER A 551 16.71 -24.09 40.18
C SER A 551 16.38 -24.63 38.79
N SER A 552 15.15 -25.10 38.61
CA SER A 552 14.69 -25.43 37.25
C SER A 552 14.38 -24.12 36.52
N ILE A 553 14.79 -24.06 35.25
CA ILE A 553 14.37 -23.03 34.31
C ILE A 553 13.74 -23.72 33.12
N ASN A 554 12.62 -23.15 32.65
CA ASN A 554 11.98 -23.55 31.41
C ASN A 554 12.03 -22.35 30.48
N ILE A 555 12.65 -22.52 29.32
CA ILE A 555 12.82 -21.47 28.33
C ILE A 555 12.18 -21.97 27.05
N GLY A 556 11.13 -21.27 26.59
CA GLY A 556 10.49 -21.58 25.31
C GLY A 556 11.51 -21.53 24.17
N ALA A 557 11.28 -22.32 23.11
CA ALA A 557 12.07 -22.21 21.89
C ALA A 557 12.09 -20.75 21.40
N GLY A 558 13.28 -20.20 21.14
CA GLY A 558 13.48 -18.82 20.71
C GLY A 558 13.26 -17.73 21.77
N GLN A 559 13.14 -18.06 23.06
CA GLN A 559 12.90 -17.09 24.13
C GLN A 559 14.10 -16.89 25.06
N GLU A 560 14.08 -15.79 25.82
CA GLU A 560 14.95 -15.58 26.97
C GLU A 560 14.29 -16.05 28.27
N GLY A 561 15.06 -16.71 29.12
CA GLY A 561 14.66 -17.12 30.45
C GLY A 561 15.52 -16.44 31.50
N LYS A 562 14.87 -15.78 32.45
CA LYS A 562 15.51 -15.27 33.68
C LYS A 562 15.23 -16.20 34.83
N MET A 563 16.24 -16.44 35.66
CA MET A 563 16.08 -17.23 36.88
C MET A 563 16.77 -16.57 38.08
N ASP A 564 16.03 -16.54 39.19
CA ASP A 564 16.57 -16.15 40.49
C ASP A 564 16.96 -17.38 41.30
N ILE A 565 18.19 -17.39 41.79
CA ILE A 565 18.73 -18.44 42.65
C ILE A 565 19.06 -17.86 44.02
N ASN A 566 18.26 -18.26 45.01
CA ASN A 566 18.47 -17.88 46.40
C ASN A 566 19.66 -18.63 47.02
N ILE A 567 20.73 -17.90 47.30
CA ILE A 567 21.88 -18.32 48.08
C ILE A 567 21.61 -17.99 49.55
N SER A 568 21.07 -18.96 50.28
CA SER A 568 20.74 -18.83 51.71
C SER A 568 21.61 -19.73 52.59
N ASN A 569 21.83 -19.32 53.84
CA ASN A 569 22.56 -20.11 54.83
C ASN A 569 21.81 -21.41 55.15
N THR A 570 22.34 -22.52 54.67
CA THR A 570 21.83 -23.87 54.94
C THR A 570 22.96 -24.77 55.44
N SER A 571 22.62 -25.88 56.09
CA SER A 571 23.62 -26.87 56.53
C SER A 571 24.51 -27.40 55.40
N THR A 572 24.02 -27.35 54.16
CA THR A 572 24.71 -27.76 52.94
C THR A 572 25.40 -26.61 52.20
N CYS A 573 25.06 -25.35 52.48
CA CYS A 573 25.66 -24.17 51.85
C CYS A 573 25.88 -23.13 52.96
N PRO A 574 26.89 -23.34 53.82
CA PRO A 574 27.12 -22.50 54.98
C PRO A 574 27.71 -21.16 54.55
N ILE A 575 26.84 -20.20 54.23
CA ILE A 575 27.22 -18.81 53.99
C ILE A 575 27.10 -18.02 55.30
N LYS A 576 28.06 -17.13 55.56
CA LYS A 576 28.17 -16.36 56.80
C LYS A 576 28.47 -14.91 56.50
N ALA A 577 28.04 -14.02 57.39
CA ALA A 577 28.43 -12.61 57.32
C ALA A 577 29.95 -12.45 57.41
N GLY A 578 30.50 -11.52 56.62
CA GLY A 578 31.93 -11.16 56.61
C GLY A 578 32.86 -12.12 55.86
N VAL A 579 32.33 -13.13 55.16
CA VAL A 579 33.13 -14.04 54.31
C VAL A 579 32.96 -13.62 52.84
N PRO A 580 34.05 -13.47 52.06
CA PRO A 580 33.99 -13.26 50.61
C PRO A 580 33.56 -14.50 49.85
N TYR A 581 32.63 -14.31 48.92
CA TYR A 581 32.12 -15.33 48.02
C TYR A 581 32.22 -14.90 46.57
N TYR A 582 32.22 -15.88 45.66
CA TYR A 582 31.79 -15.65 44.29
C TYR A 582 30.89 -16.77 43.80
N ALA A 583 29.92 -16.38 42.98
CA ALA A 583 29.03 -17.25 42.24
C ALA A 583 29.52 -17.33 40.79
N THR A 584 29.46 -18.52 40.20
CA THR A 584 29.69 -18.71 38.77
C THR A 584 28.83 -19.82 38.22
N VAL A 585 28.33 -19.66 37.01
CA VAL A 585 27.52 -20.68 36.35
C VAL A 585 28.42 -21.83 35.86
N GLU A 586 28.00 -23.07 36.12
CA GLU A 586 28.66 -24.25 35.58
C GLU A 586 28.43 -24.27 34.06
N LYS A 587 29.52 -24.31 33.28
CA LYS A 587 29.49 -24.37 31.80
C LYS A 587 28.56 -25.45 31.26
N THR A 588 28.41 -26.51 32.03
CA THR A 588 27.63 -27.67 31.64
C THR A 588 26.33 -27.72 32.43
N ILE A 589 25.20 -27.58 31.75
CA ILE A 589 23.89 -27.81 32.35
C ILE A 589 23.46 -29.25 32.09
N LYS A 590 23.16 -29.97 33.18
CA LYS A 590 22.60 -31.32 33.10
C LYS A 590 21.09 -31.23 33.06
N THR A 591 20.49 -31.71 31.99
CA THR A 591 19.05 -32.00 31.94
C THR A 591 18.82 -33.43 32.45
N LEU A 592 17.57 -33.90 32.43
CA LEU A 592 17.24 -35.29 32.80
C LEU A 592 17.88 -36.33 31.86
N ASN A 593 18.12 -35.96 30.60
CA ASN A 593 18.48 -36.89 29.53
C ASN A 593 19.83 -36.59 28.86
N GLU A 594 20.32 -35.34 28.92
CA GLU A 594 21.56 -34.94 28.25
C GLU A 594 22.34 -33.85 29.01
N THR A 595 23.47 -33.47 28.45
CA THR A 595 24.44 -32.56 29.04
C THR A 595 24.72 -31.48 28.00
N THR A 596 24.13 -30.29 28.18
CA THR A 596 24.28 -29.15 27.26
C THR A 596 25.39 -28.24 27.79
N GLU A 597 26.33 -27.85 26.92
CA GLU A 597 27.39 -26.91 27.25
C GLU A 597 27.00 -25.50 26.78
N ILE A 598 27.08 -24.51 27.66
CA ILE A 598 26.88 -23.10 27.31
C ILE A 598 28.27 -22.50 27.00
N SER A 599 28.39 -21.85 25.85
CA SER A 599 29.62 -21.16 25.48
C SER A 599 29.70 -19.78 26.14
N PHE A 600 30.69 -19.58 27.03
CA PHE A 600 31.05 -18.30 27.64
C PHE A 600 32.49 -18.35 28.20
N ASN A 601 33.14 -17.20 28.40
CA ASN A 601 34.39 -17.16 29.19
C ASN A 601 34.06 -17.18 30.68
N THR A 602 34.80 -17.98 31.46
CA THR A 602 34.50 -18.15 32.89
C THR A 602 34.64 -16.85 33.70
N GLU A 603 35.45 -15.89 33.26
CA GLU A 603 35.54 -14.57 33.90
C GLU A 603 34.26 -13.75 33.71
N ASP A 604 33.57 -13.90 32.57
CA ASP A 604 32.31 -13.21 32.25
C ASP A 604 31.14 -13.70 33.12
N THR A 605 31.36 -14.77 33.90
CA THR A 605 30.34 -15.39 34.75
C THR A 605 30.64 -15.32 36.23
N ILE A 606 31.62 -14.52 36.67
CA ILE A 606 31.97 -14.39 38.10
C ILE A 606 31.22 -13.22 38.74
N ALA A 607 30.22 -13.53 39.55
CA ALA A 607 29.51 -12.54 40.38
C ALA A 607 29.99 -12.64 41.84
N ARG A 608 30.72 -11.63 42.32
CA ARG A 608 31.40 -11.63 43.63
C ARG A 608 30.52 -10.97 44.69
N PHE A 609 30.43 -11.53 45.90
CA PHE A 609 29.62 -10.94 46.97
C PHE A 609 30.09 -11.25 48.41
N ILE A 610 29.67 -10.43 49.38
CA ILE A 610 29.86 -10.63 50.83
C ILE A 610 28.53 -10.37 51.55
N LEU A 611 28.20 -11.18 52.56
CA LEU A 611 26.99 -10.96 53.38
C LEU A 611 27.27 -10.09 54.61
N LYS A 612 26.27 -9.31 55.02
CA LYS A 612 26.21 -8.56 56.29
C LYS A 612 24.80 -8.71 56.92
N ASP A 613 24.65 -8.40 58.21
CA ASP A 613 23.36 -8.51 58.89
C ASP A 613 22.34 -7.49 58.36
N ALA A 614 21.06 -7.89 58.26
CA ALA A 614 19.98 -7.01 57.84
C ALA A 614 19.61 -6.02 58.95
N ASP A 615 19.46 -4.74 58.59
CA ASP A 615 19.20 -3.66 59.53
C ASP A 615 18.14 -2.64 59.05
N MET A 616 17.40 -2.95 57.98
CA MET A 616 16.32 -2.09 57.48
C MET A 616 15.11 -2.06 58.43
N GLU A 617 14.69 -0.85 58.85
CA GLU A 617 13.55 -0.66 59.73
C GLU A 617 12.70 0.57 59.37
N ALA A 618 11.40 0.51 59.70
CA ALA A 618 10.49 1.65 59.61
C ALA A 618 10.72 2.62 60.76
N VAL A 619 10.95 3.90 60.41
CA VAL A 619 11.33 4.96 61.35
C VAL A 619 10.12 5.77 61.78
N SER A 620 9.27 6.17 60.84
CA SER A 620 8.06 6.95 61.10
C SER A 620 7.02 6.79 59.98
N TYR A 621 5.77 7.13 60.28
CA TYR A 621 4.68 7.22 59.32
C TYR A 621 3.84 8.46 59.59
N GLU A 622 3.92 9.47 58.72
CA GLU A 622 3.25 10.76 58.88
C GLU A 622 2.75 11.25 57.50
N ASN A 623 1.52 11.75 57.43
CA ASN A 623 0.90 12.32 56.22
C ASN A 623 1.03 11.44 54.96
N GLY A 624 0.75 10.13 55.08
CA GLY A 624 0.84 9.20 53.94
C GLY A 624 2.28 8.86 53.52
N CYS A 625 3.29 9.28 54.28
CA CYS A 625 4.69 8.93 54.01
C CYS A 625 5.24 7.90 55.01
N LEU A 626 5.73 6.76 54.49
CA LEU A 626 6.49 5.78 55.26
C LEU A 626 8.00 6.03 55.12
N LYS A 627 8.65 6.42 56.23
CA LYS A 627 10.11 6.63 56.27
C LYS A 627 10.84 5.38 56.75
N LEU A 628 11.88 4.99 56.03
CA LEU A 628 12.69 3.80 56.27
C LEU A 628 14.17 4.20 56.36
N LYS A 629 14.95 3.42 57.12
CA LYS A 629 16.41 3.55 57.20
C LYS A 629 17.09 2.19 57.27
N GLY A 630 18.41 2.17 57.07
CA GLY A 630 19.25 0.96 57.10
C GLY A 630 19.85 0.67 55.73
N HIS A 631 20.19 -0.57 55.43
CA HIS A 631 20.67 -0.96 54.11
C HIS A 631 19.56 -1.64 53.29
N TRP A 632 19.64 -1.51 51.98
CA TRP A 632 18.61 -1.97 51.05
C TRP A 632 18.37 -3.50 51.10
N ASP A 633 17.08 -3.87 51.07
CA ASP A 633 16.56 -5.23 50.94
C ASP A 633 15.11 -5.17 50.44
N GLN A 634 14.87 -5.62 49.19
CA GLN A 634 13.55 -5.55 48.54
C GLN A 634 12.47 -6.35 49.29
N ASN A 635 12.82 -7.48 49.90
CA ASN A 635 11.85 -8.32 50.61
C ASN A 635 11.40 -7.66 51.91
N MET A 636 12.34 -7.05 52.64
CA MET A 636 12.07 -6.29 53.85
C MET A 636 11.28 -5.02 53.52
N PHE A 637 11.64 -4.31 52.44
CA PHE A 637 10.87 -3.17 51.95
C PHE A 637 9.41 -3.56 51.64
N THR A 638 9.21 -4.61 50.84
CA THR A 638 7.87 -5.09 50.46
C THR A 638 7.06 -5.50 51.69
N SER A 639 7.68 -6.22 52.62
CA SER A 639 7.04 -6.62 53.88
C SER A 639 6.66 -5.44 54.76
N LEU A 640 7.47 -4.38 54.79
CA LEU A 640 7.19 -3.16 55.54
C LEU A 640 6.10 -2.34 54.86
N ALA A 641 6.19 -2.11 53.54
CA ALA A 641 5.26 -1.31 52.75
C ALA A 641 3.82 -1.88 52.73
N ASN A 642 3.67 -3.21 52.79
CA ASN A 642 2.38 -3.89 52.75
C ASN A 642 1.77 -4.15 54.15
N ARG A 643 2.33 -3.59 55.22
CA ARG A 643 1.69 -3.68 56.55
C ARG A 643 0.36 -2.92 56.53
N PHE A 644 -0.64 -3.48 57.22
CA PHE A 644 -1.97 -2.88 57.36
C PHE A 644 -1.93 -1.43 57.87
N SER A 645 -0.92 -1.06 58.65
CA SER A 645 -0.74 0.30 59.17
C SER A 645 -0.33 1.35 58.14
N TYR A 646 0.03 0.96 56.90
CA TYR A 646 0.56 1.86 55.86
C TYR A 646 -0.16 1.71 54.50
N THR A 647 -1.39 1.18 54.51
CA THR A 647 -2.14 0.90 53.26
C THR A 647 -2.48 2.15 52.47
N ASP A 648 -2.62 3.29 53.12
CA ASP A 648 -2.87 4.61 52.53
C ASP A 648 -1.59 5.38 52.17
N ALA A 649 -0.40 4.78 52.33
CA ALA A 649 0.84 5.46 51.98
C ALA A 649 0.90 5.82 50.49
N THR A 650 1.09 7.09 50.19
CA THR A 650 1.28 7.64 48.84
C THR A 650 2.75 7.92 48.54
N THR A 651 3.61 7.89 49.57
CA THR A 651 5.05 8.10 49.43
C THR A 651 5.88 7.20 50.33
N TYR A 652 7.06 6.82 49.87
CA TYR A 652 8.06 6.07 50.62
C TYR A 652 9.35 6.87 50.69
N ASP A 653 9.87 7.12 51.88
CA ASP A 653 11.12 7.86 52.08
C ASP A 653 12.25 6.91 52.45
N LEU A 654 13.11 6.66 51.47
CA LEU A 654 14.29 5.80 51.54
C LEU A 654 15.59 6.62 51.54
N THR A 655 15.54 7.92 51.83
CA THR A 655 16.74 8.79 51.87
C THR A 655 17.71 8.40 53.00
N GLU A 656 17.27 7.65 54.01
CA GLU A 656 18.15 7.05 55.03
C GLU A 656 18.44 5.56 54.75
N VAL A 657 18.04 5.06 53.58
CA VAL A 657 18.35 3.71 53.11
C VAL A 657 19.54 3.76 52.16
N THR A 658 20.56 2.98 52.48
CA THR A 658 21.83 2.92 51.74
C THR A 658 21.89 1.69 50.84
N GLY A 659 22.68 1.78 49.76
CA GLY A 659 22.97 0.65 48.90
C GLY A 659 21.79 0.14 48.06
N ILE A 660 20.82 0.94 47.65
CA ILE A 660 19.72 0.46 46.79
C ILE A 660 20.26 0.07 45.40
N ASN A 661 20.06 -1.17 44.92
CA ASN A 661 20.57 -1.66 43.63
C ASN A 661 19.61 -2.51 42.78
N SER A 662 18.37 -2.66 43.22
CA SER A 662 17.36 -3.46 42.51
C SER A 662 16.12 -2.60 42.29
N ARG A 663 15.35 -2.89 41.24
CA ARG A 663 14.08 -2.21 40.96
C ARG A 663 13.20 -2.18 42.22
N ILE A 664 12.68 -0.99 42.53
CA ILE A 664 11.74 -0.80 43.64
C ILE A 664 10.33 -0.99 43.09
N GLU A 665 9.73 -2.13 43.40
CA GLU A 665 8.36 -2.42 42.97
C GLU A 665 7.36 -2.10 44.08
N THR A 666 6.28 -1.40 43.71
CA THR A 666 5.14 -1.08 44.58
C THR A 666 3.84 -1.47 43.88
N GLU A 667 2.88 -1.98 44.63
CA GLU A 667 1.53 -2.26 44.11
C GLU A 667 0.68 -0.97 43.95
N LYS A 668 1.19 0.19 44.40
CA LYS A 668 0.49 1.49 44.37
C LYS A 668 0.99 2.36 43.21
N LYS A 669 0.19 2.47 42.13
CA LYS A 669 0.60 3.05 40.84
C LYS A 669 1.16 4.48 40.88
N ASN A 670 0.52 5.41 41.60
CA ASN A 670 0.97 6.82 41.67
C ASN A 670 1.93 7.10 42.86
N ALA A 671 2.38 6.08 43.60
CA ALA A 671 3.18 6.29 44.80
C ALA A 671 4.62 6.72 44.46
N LEU A 672 5.14 7.72 45.15
CA LEU A 672 6.50 8.23 44.94
C LEU A 672 7.49 7.59 45.91
N VAL A 673 8.68 7.25 45.41
CA VAL A 673 9.78 6.72 46.23
C VAL A 673 10.92 7.73 46.28
N TYR A 674 11.20 8.29 47.46
CA TYR A 674 12.26 9.26 47.67
C TYR A 674 13.57 8.56 48.04
N VAL A 675 14.64 8.83 47.29
CA VAL A 675 16.00 8.31 47.53
C VAL A 675 17.01 9.45 47.52
N ASN A 676 18.24 9.23 47.98
CA ASN A 676 19.31 10.21 47.80
C ASN A 676 19.74 10.28 46.32
N ALA A 677 20.23 11.44 45.88
CA ALA A 677 20.70 11.63 44.50
C ALA A 677 21.86 10.72 44.09
N GLU A 678 22.66 10.27 45.06
CA GLU A 678 23.78 9.34 44.84
C GLU A 678 23.31 7.90 44.57
N THR A 679 22.01 7.61 44.74
CA THR A 679 21.47 6.27 44.49
C THR A 679 21.36 6.00 42.99
N ASP A 680 22.16 5.06 42.50
CA ASP A 680 22.14 4.59 41.12
C ASP A 680 21.02 3.57 40.88
N ILE A 681 19.82 4.10 40.68
CA ILE A 681 18.63 3.34 40.33
C ILE A 681 17.81 4.09 39.29
N GLU A 682 17.25 3.33 38.35
CA GLU A 682 16.27 3.78 37.37
C GLU A 682 14.92 3.11 37.64
N GLY A 683 13.86 3.84 37.33
CA GLY A 683 12.50 3.35 37.51
C GLY A 683 11.48 4.48 37.52
N GLU A 684 10.23 4.10 37.30
CA GLU A 684 9.09 5.03 37.34
C GLU A 684 8.85 5.52 38.77
N ASN A 685 8.50 6.80 38.91
CA ASN A 685 8.07 7.42 40.17
C ASN A 685 9.14 7.46 41.29
N ILE A 686 10.42 7.36 40.92
CA ILE A 686 11.56 7.52 41.83
C ILE A 686 12.00 8.99 41.86
N VAL A 687 11.96 9.60 43.05
CA VAL A 687 12.34 11.00 43.30
C VAL A 687 13.67 11.04 44.06
N LYS A 688 14.72 11.51 43.38
CA LYS A 688 16.05 11.72 43.94
C LYS A 688 16.14 13.07 44.64
N ILE A 689 16.55 13.08 45.91
CA ILE A 689 16.84 14.31 46.67
C ILE A 689 18.31 14.68 46.47
N ASN A 690 18.55 15.82 45.84
CA ASN A 690 19.87 16.37 45.55
C ASN A 690 20.51 16.98 46.79
N SER A 691 21.83 17.14 46.74
CA SER A 691 22.64 17.68 47.83
C SER A 691 22.31 19.13 48.18
N ASP A 692 21.69 19.88 47.26
CA ASP A 692 21.19 21.24 47.48
C ASP A 692 19.76 21.29 48.06
N GLY A 693 19.14 20.13 48.30
CA GLY A 693 17.78 19.98 48.79
C GLY A 693 16.71 20.04 47.70
N SER A 694 17.07 20.21 46.42
CA SER A 694 16.14 20.05 45.31
C SER A 694 15.80 18.58 45.09
N ALA A 695 14.65 18.31 44.46
CA ALA A 695 14.19 16.95 44.18
C ALA A 695 13.99 16.76 42.68
N THR A 696 14.45 15.64 42.14
CA THR A 696 14.40 15.31 40.70
C THR A 696 13.90 13.89 40.45
N CYS A 697 13.10 13.68 39.41
CA CYS A 697 12.58 12.39 38.99
C CYS A 697 12.86 12.20 37.50
N SER A 698 13.46 11.08 37.09
CA SER A 698 13.76 10.85 35.67
C SER A 698 12.49 10.56 34.87
N HIS A 699 11.60 9.72 35.40
CA HIS A 699 10.33 9.37 34.74
C HIS A 699 9.19 9.26 35.74
N LEU A 700 8.27 10.22 35.69
CA LEU A 700 7.02 10.24 36.45
C LEU A 700 5.89 9.69 35.57
N VAL A 701 5.13 8.71 36.07
CA VAL A 701 3.95 8.15 35.40
C VAL A 701 2.76 8.19 36.34
N LEU A 702 1.70 8.89 35.93
CA LEU A 702 0.47 9.06 36.70
C LEU A 702 -0.73 8.45 35.97
N TYR A 703 -1.63 7.87 36.76
CA TYR A 703 -2.89 7.28 36.32
C TYR A 703 -4.08 7.94 37.05
N PRO A 704 -5.25 8.04 36.40
CA PRO A 704 -6.45 8.55 37.06
C PRO A 704 -6.90 7.61 38.20
N GLY A 705 -7.49 8.18 39.26
CA GLY A 705 -8.08 7.41 40.36
C GLY A 705 -7.10 6.89 41.43
N TYR A 706 -5.81 7.25 41.37
CA TYR A 706 -4.83 6.94 42.40
C TYR A 706 -4.31 8.24 43.05
N ASP A 707 -4.32 8.29 44.39
CA ASP A 707 -3.92 9.48 45.14
C ASP A 707 -2.46 9.86 44.89
N PHE A 708 -2.22 11.16 44.70
CA PHE A 708 -0.89 11.72 44.45
C PHE A 708 -0.62 12.90 45.39
N THR A 709 0.24 12.69 46.39
CA THR A 709 0.61 13.72 47.38
C THR A 709 2.13 13.75 47.58
N PRO A 710 2.88 14.48 46.73
CA PRO A 710 4.31 14.62 46.89
C PRO A 710 4.66 15.37 48.19
N LYS A 711 5.85 15.11 48.75
CA LYS A 711 6.34 15.77 49.97
C LYS A 711 6.64 17.26 49.77
N ALA A 712 7.06 17.61 48.56
CA ALA A 712 7.42 18.93 48.12
C ALA A 712 7.39 18.96 46.59
N SER A 713 7.36 20.15 46.00
CA SER A 713 7.49 20.31 44.54
C SER A 713 8.86 19.79 44.08
N PHE A 714 8.90 19.08 42.96
CA PHE A 714 10.11 18.48 42.41
C PHE A 714 10.18 18.66 40.89
N LYS A 715 11.34 18.40 40.28
CA LYS A 715 11.53 18.44 38.83
C LYS A 715 11.40 17.04 38.24
N ALA A 716 10.60 16.87 37.20
CA ALA A 716 10.56 15.63 36.44
C ALA A 716 11.21 15.84 35.06
N GLU A 717 12.18 15.01 34.69
CA GLU A 717 12.80 15.05 33.35
C GLU A 717 11.78 14.62 32.29
N LYS A 718 11.03 13.56 32.56
CA LYS A 718 9.86 13.12 31.80
C LYS A 718 8.68 12.88 32.74
N ALA A 719 7.52 13.45 32.44
CA ALA A 719 6.27 13.22 33.15
C ALA A 719 5.19 12.78 32.16
N GLU A 720 4.46 11.72 32.49
CA GLU A 720 3.40 11.15 31.67
C GLU A 720 2.13 11.00 32.50
N PHE A 721 1.00 11.39 31.91
CA PHE A 721 -0.31 11.03 32.42
C PHE A 721 -0.99 10.13 31.41
N VAL A 722 -1.36 8.92 31.86
CA VAL A 722 -1.94 7.87 31.01
C VAL A 722 -3.39 7.65 31.41
N MET A 723 -4.31 7.84 30.46
CA MET A 723 -5.73 7.57 30.69
C MET A 723 -6.38 6.91 29.47
N GLU A 724 -7.31 5.99 29.72
CA GLU A 724 -8.15 5.43 28.67
C GLU A 724 -9.22 6.45 28.25
N GLN A 725 -9.43 6.59 26.95
CA GLN A 725 -10.29 7.60 26.36
C GLN A 725 -11.25 7.03 25.32
N GLN A 726 -12.45 7.62 25.28
CA GLN A 726 -13.42 7.40 24.21
C GLN A 726 -13.29 8.49 23.14
N GLU A 727 -13.41 8.06 21.88
CA GLU A 727 -13.31 8.95 20.73
C GLU A 727 -14.36 10.06 20.81
N ASN A 728 -13.96 11.30 20.50
CA ASN A 728 -14.84 12.46 20.40
C ASN A 728 -15.60 12.82 21.69
N MET A 729 -15.09 12.39 22.85
CA MET A 729 -15.65 12.72 24.16
C MET A 729 -14.72 13.66 24.94
N TRP A 730 -15.28 14.74 25.47
CA TRP A 730 -14.62 15.69 26.34
C TRP A 730 -14.38 15.09 27.73
N ASN A 731 -13.20 15.34 28.28
CA ASN A 731 -12.88 15.07 29.69
C ASN A 731 -12.36 16.34 30.35
N LEU A 732 -12.70 16.52 31.62
CA LEU A 732 -12.20 17.61 32.44
C LEU A 732 -11.07 17.08 33.33
N ILE A 733 -9.83 17.42 32.99
CA ILE A 733 -8.64 16.96 33.70
C ILE A 733 -7.86 18.12 34.32
N ALA A 734 -7.05 17.80 35.33
CA ALA A 734 -6.06 18.73 35.90
C ALA A 734 -4.78 17.96 36.22
N LEU A 735 -3.64 18.50 35.82
CA LEU A 735 -2.33 17.86 35.98
C LEU A 735 -1.45 18.64 36.95
N PRO A 736 -0.59 17.98 37.76
CA PRO A 736 0.32 18.64 38.68
C PRO A 736 1.59 19.16 37.99
N PHE A 737 1.66 19.08 36.65
CA PHE A 737 2.78 19.53 35.84
C PHE A 737 2.29 20.10 34.51
N ASN A 738 3.14 20.86 33.84
CA ASN A 738 2.85 21.36 32.50
C ASN A 738 2.91 20.23 31.47
N ALA A 739 1.84 19.99 30.72
CA ALA A 739 1.84 18.95 29.68
C ALA A 739 1.62 19.57 28.31
N LYS A 740 2.44 19.19 27.32
CA LYS A 740 2.17 19.52 25.92
C LYS A 740 0.95 18.74 25.46
N VAL A 741 0.18 19.34 24.57
CA VAL A 741 -0.96 18.69 23.92
C VAL A 741 -0.44 18.01 22.66
N PRO A 742 -0.48 16.66 22.57
CA PRO A 742 -0.05 15.94 21.38
C PRO A 742 -0.92 16.24 20.16
N ASP A 743 -0.35 16.07 18.97
CA ASP A 743 -1.10 16.18 17.72
C ASP A 743 -2.25 15.16 17.66
N GLY A 744 -3.42 15.56 17.16
CA GLY A 744 -4.65 14.76 17.18
C GLY A 744 -5.47 14.87 18.47
N ILE A 745 -4.98 15.60 19.48
CA ILE A 745 -5.72 15.91 20.71
C ILE A 745 -6.06 17.40 20.73
N ILE A 746 -7.32 17.70 21.06
CA ILE A 746 -7.80 19.06 21.24
C ILE A 746 -7.86 19.34 22.73
N ALA A 747 -7.13 20.37 23.18
CA ALA A 747 -7.21 20.87 24.54
C ALA A 747 -7.69 22.32 24.56
N LYS A 748 -8.60 22.61 25.48
CA LYS A 748 -9.23 23.92 25.61
C LYS A 748 -9.22 24.36 27.06
N LYS A 749 -8.69 25.56 27.30
CA LYS A 749 -8.82 26.27 28.57
C LYS A 749 -10.19 26.91 28.64
N ILE A 750 -10.86 26.76 29.77
CA ILE A 750 -12.17 27.38 29.97
C ILE A 750 -12.00 28.77 30.59
N ASN A 751 -12.53 29.80 29.93
CA ASN A 751 -12.43 31.19 30.36
C ASN A 751 -13.73 31.77 30.97
N SER A 752 -14.89 31.15 30.75
CA SER A 752 -16.18 31.42 31.43
C SER A 752 -17.26 30.45 30.94
N HIS A 753 -18.49 30.52 31.50
CA HIS A 753 -19.64 29.69 31.10
C HIS A 753 -20.92 30.52 30.85
N SER A 754 -21.86 29.96 30.07
CA SER A 754 -23.20 30.54 29.87
C SER A 754 -24.28 29.47 29.71
N ALA A 755 -25.37 29.58 30.47
CA ALA A 755 -26.52 28.69 30.36
C ALA A 755 -27.22 28.73 28.98
N ALA A 756 -27.06 29.81 28.21
CA ALA A 756 -27.69 29.98 26.89
C ALA A 756 -26.79 29.55 25.71
N LEU A 757 -25.46 29.64 25.86
CA LEU A 757 -24.48 29.46 24.77
C LEU A 757 -23.51 28.29 25.00
N GLY A 758 -23.60 27.59 26.13
CA GLY A 758 -22.65 26.52 26.52
C GLY A 758 -21.29 27.08 26.96
N ILE A 759 -20.28 26.20 27.04
CA ILE A 759 -18.91 26.56 27.45
C ILE A 759 -18.00 26.91 26.26
N MET A 760 -18.11 26.25 25.10
CA MET A 760 -17.10 26.35 24.02
C MET A 760 -16.86 27.75 23.46
N ASN A 761 -17.90 28.57 23.36
CA ASN A 761 -17.76 29.97 22.88
C ASN A 761 -17.01 30.88 23.88
N LYS A 762 -16.62 30.31 25.03
CA LYS A 762 -15.89 30.92 26.14
C LYS A 762 -14.66 30.09 26.52
N THR A 763 -14.16 29.30 25.57
CA THR A 763 -12.88 28.58 25.70
C THR A 763 -11.79 29.22 24.84
N GLU A 764 -10.55 28.91 25.17
CA GLU A 764 -9.36 29.25 24.42
C GLU A 764 -8.61 27.96 24.09
N ASP A 765 -8.23 27.79 22.83
CA ASP A 765 -7.41 26.66 22.39
C ASP A 765 -6.03 26.79 23.03
N ILE A 766 -5.56 25.69 23.63
CA ILE A 766 -4.26 25.63 24.29
C ILE A 766 -3.44 24.49 23.71
N THR A 767 -2.16 24.76 23.49
CA THR A 767 -1.17 23.76 23.05
C THR A 767 -0.40 23.16 24.23
N GLU A 768 -0.63 23.68 25.43
CA GLU A 768 0.00 23.24 26.68
C GLU A 768 -1.00 23.40 27.83
N ILE A 769 -1.19 22.33 28.61
CA ILE A 769 -1.96 22.33 29.85
C ILE A 769 -1.01 22.77 30.96
N THR A 770 -1.25 23.95 31.53
CA THR A 770 -0.46 24.46 32.66
C THR A 770 -0.78 23.69 33.94
N ALA A 771 0.26 23.38 34.73
CA ALA A 771 0.12 22.73 36.03
C ALA A 771 -0.96 23.41 36.90
N GLY A 772 -1.83 22.61 37.52
CA GLY A 772 -2.91 23.08 38.39
C GLY A 772 -4.07 23.78 37.68
N THR A 773 -4.05 23.88 36.35
CA THR A 773 -5.16 24.45 35.55
C THR A 773 -6.00 23.34 34.96
N SER A 774 -7.31 23.36 35.24
CA SER A 774 -8.24 22.42 34.61
C SER A 774 -8.41 22.71 33.13
N ALA A 775 -8.35 21.66 32.30
CA ALA A 775 -8.51 21.75 30.85
C ALA A 775 -9.57 20.76 30.37
N LEU A 776 -10.34 21.18 29.37
CA LEU A 776 -11.16 20.27 28.56
C LEU A 776 -10.28 19.63 27.51
N ILE A 777 -10.27 18.30 27.45
CA ILE A 777 -9.50 17.54 26.47
C ILE A 777 -10.41 16.60 25.68
N MET A 778 -10.12 16.41 24.40
CA MET A 778 -10.82 15.48 23.53
C MET A 778 -9.83 14.85 22.55
N SER A 779 -9.99 13.54 22.32
CA SER A 779 -9.18 12.77 21.38
C SER A 779 -9.97 12.40 20.14
N SER A 780 -9.33 12.38 18.98
CA SER A 780 -9.91 11.87 17.72
C SER A 780 -9.78 10.35 17.56
N TYR A 781 -9.28 9.64 18.57
CA TYR A 781 -9.13 8.19 18.60
C TYR A 781 -9.54 7.62 19.96
N SER A 782 -9.95 6.35 19.98
CA SER A 782 -10.22 5.59 21.22
C SER A 782 -8.99 4.82 21.69
N GLY A 783 -8.86 4.60 23.01
CA GLY A 783 -7.75 3.86 23.61
C GLY A 783 -6.94 4.71 24.60
N ASN A 784 -5.68 4.31 24.86
CA ASN A 784 -4.83 5.01 25.82
C ASN A 784 -4.31 6.33 25.24
N MET A 785 -4.66 7.44 25.89
CA MET A 785 -4.14 8.76 25.63
C MET A 785 -3.00 9.06 26.61
N VAL A 786 -1.88 9.58 26.11
CA VAL A 786 -0.70 9.93 26.93
C VAL A 786 -0.41 11.42 26.78
N LEU A 787 -0.45 12.15 27.89
CA LEU A 787 -0.06 13.56 27.95
C LEU A 787 1.33 13.67 28.58
N THR A 788 2.25 14.35 27.88
CA THR A 788 3.68 14.36 28.25
C THR A 788 4.17 15.76 28.64
N GLY A 789 5.05 15.79 29.63
CA GLY A 789 5.82 16.98 30.04
C GLY A 789 7.30 16.64 30.11
N GLU A 790 8.15 17.51 29.57
CA GLU A 790 9.62 17.37 29.61
C GLU A 790 10.24 18.46 30.48
N ASN A 791 11.10 18.08 31.42
CA ASN A 791 11.81 18.98 32.34
C ASN A 791 10.87 19.90 33.15
N VAL A 792 9.75 19.34 33.60
CA VAL A 792 8.65 20.07 34.22
C VAL A 792 8.80 20.16 35.72
N THR A 793 8.29 21.24 36.31
CA THR A 793 8.06 21.28 37.76
C THR A 793 6.75 20.54 38.05
N VAL A 794 6.82 19.57 38.95
CA VAL A 794 5.67 18.85 39.50
C VAL A 794 5.33 19.50 40.82
N ASP A 795 4.14 20.09 40.90
CA ASP A 795 3.67 20.85 42.06
C ASP A 795 2.17 20.66 42.27
N THR A 796 1.81 20.12 43.43
CA THR A 796 0.40 19.94 43.83
C THR A 796 -0.12 21.13 44.64
N GLU A 797 0.74 22.03 45.10
CA GLU A 797 0.36 23.24 45.86
C GLU A 797 -0.15 24.37 44.94
N ALA A 798 0.09 24.27 43.63
CA ALA A 798 -0.41 25.18 42.60
C ALA A 798 -1.89 24.95 42.22
N ALA A 799 -2.60 24.06 42.92
CA ALA A 799 -3.99 23.72 42.64
C ALA A 799 -4.89 24.97 42.70
N ASN A 800 -5.60 25.27 41.61
CA ASN A 800 -6.56 26.38 41.46
C ASN A 800 -5.94 27.79 41.32
N THR A 801 -4.87 27.93 40.54
CA THR A 801 -4.38 29.27 40.12
C THR A 801 -5.20 29.91 38.99
N GLY A 802 -6.20 29.19 38.45
CA GLY A 802 -7.14 29.63 37.41
C GLY A 802 -8.52 30.05 37.93
N ASP A 803 -9.42 30.37 36.99
CA ASP A 803 -10.79 30.86 37.22
C ASP A 803 -11.51 30.04 38.32
N ASN A 804 -12.01 30.71 39.38
CA ASN A 804 -12.46 30.10 40.65
C ASN A 804 -13.60 29.07 40.52
N ALA A 805 -14.14 28.89 39.31
CA ALA A 805 -15.25 28.00 39.03
C ALA A 805 -14.81 26.61 38.54
N PHE A 806 -13.59 26.39 38.03
CA PHE A 806 -13.13 25.05 37.61
C PHE A 806 -12.01 24.56 38.52
N ILE A 807 -12.24 23.45 39.22
CA ILE A 807 -11.38 22.97 40.31
C ILE A 807 -10.85 21.59 39.96
N GLY A 808 -9.53 21.42 39.96
CA GLY A 808 -8.85 20.14 39.78
C GLY A 808 -8.51 19.46 41.11
N THR A 809 -8.42 18.14 41.14
CA THR A 809 -7.98 17.37 42.32
C THR A 809 -6.86 16.38 41.98
N PHE A 810 -5.91 16.21 42.90
CA PHE A 810 -4.79 15.24 42.78
C PHE A 810 -4.94 14.02 43.71
N VAL A 811 -6.01 14.00 44.49
CA VAL A 811 -6.43 12.89 45.34
C VAL A 811 -7.88 12.55 45.04
N ASN A 812 -8.27 11.31 45.30
CA ASN A 812 -9.67 10.93 45.29
C ASN A 812 -10.39 11.70 46.40
N THR A 813 -11.43 12.44 46.02
CA THR A 813 -12.15 13.33 46.93
C THR A 813 -13.64 13.37 46.57
N THR A 814 -14.41 14.21 47.26
CA THR A 814 -15.83 14.39 46.99
C THR A 814 -16.18 15.84 46.71
N THR A 815 -17.22 16.07 45.90
CA THR A 815 -17.65 17.40 45.49
C THR A 815 -18.34 18.18 46.63
N PRO A 816 -18.11 19.50 46.74
CA PRO A 816 -18.87 20.39 47.64
C PRO A 816 -20.28 20.70 47.10
N GLU A 817 -21.14 21.32 47.92
CA GLU A 817 -22.48 21.77 47.51
C GLU A 817 -22.40 22.77 46.33
N GLY A 818 -23.21 22.55 45.28
CA GLY A 818 -23.27 23.42 44.09
C GLY A 818 -22.26 23.07 42.99
N ALA A 819 -21.63 21.89 43.07
CA ALA A 819 -20.74 21.38 42.05
C ALA A 819 -21.49 20.78 40.85
N PHE A 820 -20.79 20.75 39.71
CA PHE A 820 -21.20 20.15 38.46
C PHE A 820 -20.08 19.25 37.94
N THR A 821 -20.45 18.15 37.30
CA THR A 821 -19.52 17.25 36.62
C THR A 821 -19.92 17.09 35.15
N ILE A 822 -18.97 16.71 34.30
CA ILE A 822 -19.28 16.38 32.91
C ILE A 822 -19.83 14.95 32.86
N ASN A 823 -20.97 14.76 32.20
CA ASN A 823 -21.51 13.43 31.95
C ASN A 823 -20.85 12.78 30.73
N PHE A 824 -21.03 11.47 30.59
CA PHE A 824 -20.50 10.67 29.48
C PHE A 824 -21.60 10.26 28.48
N ASP A 825 -22.67 11.06 28.36
CA ASP A 825 -23.75 10.84 27.37
C ASP A 825 -23.33 11.28 25.96
N GLU A 826 -23.95 10.74 24.90
CA GLU A 826 -23.69 11.09 23.47
C GLU A 826 -23.70 12.60 23.19
N THR A 827 -24.55 13.35 23.91
CA THR A 827 -24.46 14.80 23.96
C THR A 827 -23.98 15.18 25.36
N GLN A 828 -22.71 15.55 25.48
CA GLN A 828 -22.14 15.86 26.80
C GLN A 828 -22.67 17.18 27.37
N TYR A 829 -23.00 17.13 28.66
CA TYR A 829 -23.46 18.22 29.50
C TYR A 829 -22.61 18.29 30.76
N PHE A 830 -22.47 19.51 31.28
CA PHE A 830 -22.14 19.69 32.68
C PHE A 830 -23.44 19.70 33.48
N GLU A 831 -23.56 18.78 34.43
CA GLU A 831 -24.77 18.54 35.22
C GLU A 831 -24.50 18.75 36.72
N PRO A 832 -25.45 19.34 37.48
CA PRO A 832 -25.29 19.53 38.92
C PRO A 832 -25.30 18.17 39.62
N VAL A 833 -24.41 17.99 40.58
CA VAL A 833 -24.29 16.76 41.38
C VAL A 833 -24.54 17.02 42.87
N ASP A 834 -24.92 15.98 43.60
CA ASP A 834 -25.12 16.06 45.05
C ASP A 834 -23.78 16.27 45.78
N GLU A 835 -23.81 16.97 46.91
CA GLU A 835 -22.65 17.07 47.81
C GLU A 835 -22.20 15.65 48.21
N GLY A 836 -20.90 15.38 48.14
CA GLY A 836 -20.35 14.06 48.42
C GLY A 836 -20.15 13.17 47.20
N THR A 837 -20.45 13.61 45.98
CA THR A 837 -20.18 12.85 44.75
C THR A 837 -18.68 12.66 44.56
N GLU A 838 -18.23 11.44 44.28
CA GLU A 838 -16.80 11.12 44.11
C GLU A 838 -16.21 11.79 42.87
N VAL A 839 -14.99 12.32 43.04
CA VAL A 839 -14.14 12.83 41.96
C VAL A 839 -12.79 12.15 42.06
N MET A 840 -12.40 11.48 40.98
CA MET A 840 -11.13 10.78 40.90
C MET A 840 -9.95 11.76 40.89
N ALA A 841 -8.81 11.31 41.41
CA ALA A 841 -7.54 12.02 41.21
C ALA A 841 -7.28 12.28 39.71
N MET A 842 -6.65 13.43 39.41
CA MET A 842 -6.34 13.98 38.07
C MET A 842 -7.55 14.47 37.26
N HIS A 843 -8.75 14.45 37.84
CA HIS A 843 -9.96 15.04 37.24
C HIS A 843 -10.32 16.38 37.89
N GLY A 844 -11.32 17.06 37.32
CA GLY A 844 -11.88 18.27 37.90
C GLY A 844 -13.40 18.30 37.96
N TYR A 845 -13.91 19.30 38.67
CA TYR A 845 -15.33 19.64 38.72
C TYR A 845 -15.53 21.14 38.55
N PHE A 846 -16.75 21.53 38.23
CA PHE A 846 -17.14 22.92 38.07
C PHE A 846 -18.02 23.38 39.24
N LEU A 847 -17.77 24.57 39.80
CA LEU A 847 -18.49 25.12 40.95
C LEU A 847 -19.21 26.40 40.55
N ASP A 848 -20.54 26.36 40.54
CA ASP A 848 -21.39 27.54 40.35
C ASP A 848 -22.60 27.48 41.28
N PRO A 849 -22.51 28.08 42.47
CA PRO A 849 -23.61 28.08 43.44
C PRO A 849 -24.87 28.79 42.94
N SER A 850 -24.78 29.61 41.88
CA SER A 850 -25.87 30.43 41.36
C SER A 850 -26.71 29.75 40.28
N THR A 851 -26.17 28.71 39.63
CA THR A 851 -26.84 27.98 38.54
C THR A 851 -27.39 26.65 39.04
N ARG A 852 -28.53 26.22 38.49
CA ARG A 852 -29.16 24.91 38.77
C ARG A 852 -29.53 24.12 37.50
N ASN A 853 -29.28 24.68 36.33
CA ASN A 853 -29.57 24.06 35.03
C ASN A 853 -28.30 23.48 34.42
N LYS A 854 -28.40 22.30 33.81
CA LYS A 854 -27.31 21.75 32.99
C LYS A 854 -27.08 22.56 31.71
N PHE A 855 -25.85 22.56 31.21
CA PHE A 855 -25.48 23.23 29.96
C PHE A 855 -24.56 22.35 29.10
N LYS A 856 -24.64 22.51 27.77
CA LYS A 856 -23.93 21.67 26.79
C LYS A 856 -22.42 21.94 26.79
N ALA A 857 -21.65 20.87 26.59
CA ALA A 857 -20.19 20.93 26.43
C ALA A 857 -19.74 21.37 25.01
N ASN A 858 -20.59 21.33 23.95
CA ASN A 858 -20.22 21.74 22.56
C ASN A 858 -21.13 22.86 21.97
N SER A 859 -20.63 23.71 21.05
CA SER A 859 -21.38 24.84 20.44
C SER A 859 -21.53 24.91 18.89
N SER A 860 -20.88 24.10 18.00
CA SER A 860 -21.13 24.16 16.53
C SER A 860 -20.35 23.11 15.67
N ASN A 861 -20.93 22.64 14.54
CA ASN A 861 -20.45 21.52 13.69
C ASN A 861 -19.39 21.84 12.59
N ILE A 862 -18.71 23.00 12.53
CA ILE A 862 -18.01 23.44 11.28
C ILE A 862 -16.49 23.76 11.37
N LEU A 863 -15.86 23.95 12.54
CA LEU A 863 -14.51 24.58 12.58
C LEU A 863 -13.30 23.68 12.93
N ASP A 864 -13.46 22.54 13.59
CA ASP A 864 -12.33 21.73 14.10
C ASP A 864 -11.62 20.76 13.12
N PRO A 865 -12.24 20.21 12.04
CA PRO A 865 -11.59 19.15 11.24
C PRO A 865 -10.35 19.57 10.41
N ALA A 866 -10.24 20.84 10.01
CA ALA A 866 -9.15 21.30 9.14
C ALA A 866 -7.83 21.54 9.90
N TYR A 867 -7.89 21.91 11.18
CA TYR A 867 -6.72 22.04 12.04
C TYR A 867 -6.18 20.68 12.48
N LEU A 868 -7.07 19.68 12.64
CA LEU A 868 -6.72 18.31 12.95
C LEU A 868 -5.84 17.66 11.86
N GLN A 869 -6.14 17.92 10.58
CA GLN A 869 -5.38 17.39 9.44
C GLN A 869 -3.97 18.01 9.30
N LEU A 870 -3.78 19.26 9.74
CA LEU A 870 -2.48 19.94 9.70
C LEU A 870 -1.54 19.45 10.81
N GLY A 871 -2.07 19.22 12.02
CA GLY A 871 -1.30 18.65 13.13
C GLY A 871 -0.81 17.24 12.82
N GLN A 872 -1.64 16.42 12.15
CA GLN A 872 -1.26 15.06 11.73
C GLN A 872 -0.04 15.03 10.80
N ALA A 873 0.00 15.89 9.77
CA ALA A 873 1.10 15.89 8.80
C ALA A 873 2.45 16.34 9.41
N ILE A 874 2.44 17.25 10.38
CA ILE A 874 3.65 17.73 11.06
C ILE A 874 4.16 16.68 12.07
N ALA A 875 3.25 16.01 12.78
CA ALA A 875 3.56 14.91 13.69
C ALA A 875 4.22 13.73 12.97
N GLU A 876 3.70 13.38 11.78
CA GLU A 876 4.24 12.31 10.93
C GLU A 876 5.68 12.61 10.49
N CYS A 877 5.98 13.85 10.06
CA CYS A 877 7.34 14.27 9.72
C CYS A 877 8.32 14.19 10.89
N TYR A 878 7.87 14.57 12.10
CA TYR A 878 8.69 14.56 13.31
C TYR A 878 8.88 13.14 13.88
N GLY A 879 7.87 12.28 13.72
CA GLY A 879 7.92 10.85 14.06
C GLY A 879 8.93 10.09 13.20
N ILE A 880 8.90 10.29 11.88
CA ILE A 880 9.85 9.67 10.93
C ILE A 880 11.30 10.08 11.26
N PHE A 881 11.52 11.34 11.62
CA PHE A 881 12.84 11.86 12.01
C PHE A 881 13.38 11.26 13.32
N ASN A 882 12.52 10.99 14.30
CA ASN A 882 12.92 10.47 15.60
C ASN A 882 12.97 8.93 15.67
N GLU A 883 12.18 8.23 14.86
CA GLU A 883 12.14 6.77 14.83
C GLU A 883 13.33 6.17 14.05
N TYR A 884 13.91 6.91 13.10
CA TYR A 884 15.02 6.45 12.26
C TYR A 884 16.28 7.30 12.43
N GLY A 885 17.09 6.99 13.46
CA GLY A 885 18.38 7.63 13.76
C GLY A 885 19.48 7.57 12.68
N ALA A 886 19.18 7.06 11.48
CA ALA A 886 19.95 7.27 10.25
C ALA A 886 19.04 6.91 9.06
N ILE A 887 18.74 7.88 8.20
CA ILE A 887 17.95 7.71 6.96
C ILE A 887 18.69 6.72 6.04
N THR A 888 18.36 5.43 6.13
CA THR A 888 18.99 4.34 5.39
C THR A 888 17.98 3.39 4.72
N LYS A 889 16.67 3.62 4.90
CA LYS A 889 15.58 2.85 4.27
C LYS A 889 14.83 3.72 3.24
N GLU A 890 14.53 3.14 2.08
CA GLU A 890 13.81 3.79 0.96
C GLU A 890 12.41 4.27 1.36
N GLN A 891 11.72 3.50 2.20
CA GLN A 891 10.38 3.84 2.72
C GLN A 891 10.37 5.13 3.55
N ALA A 892 11.36 5.33 4.43
CA ALA A 892 11.47 6.55 5.23
C ALA A 892 11.70 7.80 4.36
N ASN A 893 12.33 7.64 3.18
CA ASN A 893 12.46 8.71 2.19
C ASN A 893 11.16 8.96 1.41
N ALA A 894 10.43 7.90 1.04
CA ALA A 894 9.14 8.02 0.37
C ALA A 894 8.09 8.69 1.28
N ASP A 895 8.04 8.30 2.55
CA ASP A 895 7.11 8.84 3.54
C ASP A 895 7.44 10.31 3.89
N LEU A 896 8.73 10.66 3.95
CA LEU A 896 9.18 12.04 4.12
C LEU A 896 8.81 12.88 2.89
N THR A 897 8.94 12.33 1.67
CA THR A 897 8.61 13.02 0.42
C THR A 897 7.10 13.21 0.25
N ASP A 898 6.28 12.22 0.58
CA ASP A 898 4.81 12.29 0.49
C ASP A 898 4.22 13.25 1.53
N SER A 899 4.78 13.27 2.74
CA SER A 899 4.38 14.21 3.80
C SER A 899 4.69 15.66 3.43
N ILE A 900 5.85 15.91 2.81
CA ILE A 900 6.22 17.23 2.27
C ILE A 900 5.27 17.65 1.13
N ALA A 901 4.91 16.74 0.23
CA ALA A 901 4.00 17.02 -0.89
C ALA A 901 2.55 17.30 -0.44
N LYS A 902 2.04 16.58 0.57
CA LYS A 902 0.72 16.84 1.18
C LYS A 902 0.66 18.21 1.85
N ALA A 903 1.72 18.59 2.56
CA ALA A 903 1.82 19.91 3.17
C ALA A 903 1.77 21.02 2.07
N GLU A 904 2.57 20.88 1.00
CA GLU A 904 2.58 21.83 -0.12
C GLU A 904 1.20 21.99 -0.80
N LYS A 905 0.46 20.89 -0.98
CA LYS A 905 -0.89 20.91 -1.57
C LYS A 905 -1.90 21.69 -0.71
N ILE A 906 -1.90 21.45 0.59
CA ILE A 906 -2.79 22.13 1.55
C ILE A 906 -2.52 23.64 1.56
N PHE A 907 -1.25 24.05 1.45
CA PHE A 907 -0.87 25.47 1.38
C PHE A 907 -1.23 26.13 0.04
N THR A 908 -1.14 25.39 -1.07
CA THR A 908 -1.43 25.90 -2.42
C THR A 908 -2.93 26.10 -2.65
N GLU A 909 -3.78 25.24 -2.10
CA GLU A 909 -5.24 25.28 -2.30
C GLU A 909 -5.96 26.30 -1.40
N ARG A 910 -5.34 26.78 -0.31
CA ARG A 910 -6.02 27.62 0.71
C ARG A 910 -5.27 28.90 1.08
N SER A 911 -4.70 29.63 0.10
CA SER A 911 -4.23 31.04 0.20
C SER A 911 -3.89 31.54 1.62
N ILE A 912 -2.80 31.02 2.22
CA ILE A 912 -2.33 31.44 3.55
C ILE A 912 -1.18 32.46 3.39
N GLU A 913 -1.31 33.65 3.98
CA GLU A 913 -0.53 34.87 3.69
C GLU A 913 0.99 34.90 4.08
N LYS A 914 1.71 33.78 4.27
CA LYS A 914 3.14 33.78 4.69
C LYS A 914 4.04 32.72 4.00
N SER A 915 4.12 32.74 2.67
CA SER A 915 4.73 31.67 1.85
C SER A 915 6.27 31.63 1.73
N SER A 916 7.02 32.68 2.07
CA SER A 916 8.46 32.74 1.73
C SER A 916 9.40 32.02 2.70
N GLN A 917 9.11 31.99 4.00
CA GLN A 917 10.00 31.38 5.00
C GLN A 917 9.97 29.85 4.98
N VAL A 918 8.83 29.26 4.59
CA VAL A 918 8.64 27.80 4.54
C VAL A 918 9.44 27.17 3.39
N LYS A 919 9.58 27.88 2.26
CA LYS A 919 10.36 27.43 1.11
C LYS A 919 11.86 27.31 1.44
N ASP A 920 12.41 28.30 2.12
CA ASP A 920 13.84 28.33 2.49
C ASP A 920 14.18 27.20 3.50
N TYR A 921 13.24 26.85 4.39
CA TYR A 921 13.41 25.72 5.32
C TYR A 921 13.36 24.36 4.62
N ALA A 922 12.50 24.20 3.61
CA ALA A 922 12.43 22.98 2.82
C ALA A 922 13.74 22.74 2.01
N GLU A 923 14.26 23.78 1.36
CA GLU A 923 15.50 23.69 0.57
C GLU A 923 16.75 23.35 1.41
N ALA A 924 16.84 23.89 2.64
CA ALA A 924 17.94 23.58 3.55
C ALA A 924 17.94 22.12 4.04
N LEU A 925 16.75 21.57 4.29
CA LEU A 925 16.57 20.18 4.75
C LEU A 925 16.99 19.18 3.65
N ILE A 926 16.62 19.46 2.40
CA ILE A 926 16.97 18.65 1.22
C ILE A 926 18.50 18.58 1.02
N ASN A 927 19.19 19.71 1.12
CA ASN A 927 20.64 19.78 0.92
C ASN A 927 21.44 19.05 2.01
N TYR A 928 20.96 19.07 3.26
CA TYR A 928 21.60 18.32 4.35
C TYR A 928 21.46 16.81 4.16
N ALA A 929 20.26 16.34 3.79
CA ALA A 929 20.00 14.92 3.54
C ALA A 929 20.88 14.36 2.40
N ASN A 930 21.04 15.11 1.30
CA ASN A 930 21.85 14.68 0.16
C ASN A 930 23.35 14.59 0.48
N ASN A 931 23.92 15.55 1.21
CA ASN A 931 25.34 15.51 1.60
C ASN A 931 25.66 14.35 2.56
N TYR A 932 24.73 14.00 3.45
CA TYR A 932 24.88 12.84 4.33
C TYR A 932 24.88 11.51 3.55
N ARG A 933 24.02 11.38 2.51
CA ARG A 933 23.92 10.17 1.65
C ARG A 933 25.24 9.75 1.00
N PHE A 934 26.03 10.68 0.48
CA PHE A 934 27.31 10.38 -0.18
C PHE A 934 28.45 10.07 0.80
N SER A 935 28.35 10.53 2.05
CA SER A 935 29.38 10.36 3.09
C SER A 935 29.36 8.99 3.80
N LEU A 936 28.29 8.20 3.62
CA LEU A 936 27.99 7.04 4.46
C LEU A 936 28.60 5.69 4.00
N LYS A 937 29.34 5.58 2.89
CA LYS A 937 29.71 4.24 2.36
C LYS A 937 31.12 4.14 1.75
N PRO A 938 32.01 3.30 2.34
CA PRO A 938 33.15 2.70 1.67
C PRO A 938 32.81 1.27 1.17
N GLU A 939 33.19 0.96 -0.07
CA GLU A 939 33.51 -0.40 -0.57
C GLU A 939 32.41 -1.41 -1.00
N THR A 940 31.11 -1.10 -1.06
CA THR A 940 30.11 -2.03 -1.67
C THR A 940 29.17 -1.38 -2.70
N LEU A 941 28.88 -2.13 -3.77
CA LEU A 941 28.05 -1.81 -4.96
C LEU A 941 26.58 -1.50 -4.59
N VAL A 942 26.33 -0.32 -4.00
CA VAL A 942 24.98 0.22 -3.88
C VAL A 942 24.86 1.44 -4.78
N GLU A 943 24.07 1.29 -5.85
CA GLU A 943 23.77 2.32 -6.84
C GLU A 943 22.92 3.44 -6.19
N ILE A 944 23.38 4.71 -6.24
CA ILE A 944 22.65 5.88 -5.73
C ILE A 944 22.08 6.66 -6.91
N ASP A 945 20.76 6.80 -6.98
CA ASP A 945 20.12 7.66 -7.99
C ASP A 945 20.50 9.14 -7.77
N CYS A 946 21.15 9.70 -8.78
CA CYS A 946 21.64 11.07 -8.89
C CYS A 946 20.94 11.84 -10.02
N THR A 947 19.83 11.33 -10.55
CA THR A 947 19.10 11.91 -11.69
C THR A 947 18.60 13.32 -11.39
N TYR A 948 18.29 13.62 -10.12
CA TYR A 948 17.90 14.97 -9.67
C TYR A 948 18.96 16.05 -9.90
N LEU A 949 20.22 15.66 -10.17
CA LEU A 949 21.32 16.58 -10.50
C LEU A 949 21.38 16.91 -12.00
N ILE A 950 20.66 16.16 -12.84
CA ILE A 950 20.47 16.52 -14.24
C ILE A 950 19.35 17.57 -14.27
N GLU A 951 19.64 18.76 -14.77
CA GLU A 951 18.59 19.72 -15.09
C GLU A 951 17.77 19.19 -16.28
N ASN A 952 16.46 19.11 -16.09
CA ASN A 952 15.49 18.74 -17.13
C ASN A 952 15.81 17.37 -17.81
N PRO A 953 15.86 16.26 -17.03
CA PRO A 953 16.26 14.95 -17.52
C PRO A 953 15.25 14.31 -18.49
N SER A 954 13.98 14.71 -18.42
CA SER A 954 12.87 14.19 -19.24
C SER A 954 12.16 15.24 -20.10
N PHE A 955 12.70 16.47 -20.17
CA PHE A 955 12.19 17.54 -21.05
C PHE A 955 10.71 17.97 -20.90
N GLU A 956 10.00 17.47 -19.88
CA GLU A 956 8.58 17.78 -19.61
C GLU A 956 8.32 19.26 -19.29
N SER A 957 9.36 20.00 -18.90
CA SER A 957 9.30 21.46 -18.71
C SER A 957 9.18 22.25 -20.03
N LYS A 958 9.13 21.56 -21.18
CA LYS A 958 8.95 22.11 -22.53
C LYS A 958 10.04 23.08 -22.97
N ASN A 959 11.20 23.02 -22.34
CA ASN A 959 12.35 23.87 -22.64
C ASN A 959 13.65 23.05 -22.55
N LYS A 960 14.79 23.68 -22.89
CA LYS A 960 16.12 23.07 -22.88
C LYS A 960 17.01 23.65 -21.78
N THR A 961 16.42 24.17 -20.70
CA THR A 961 17.20 24.77 -19.60
C THR A 961 18.20 23.74 -19.08
N GLY A 962 19.43 24.17 -18.83
CA GLY A 962 20.54 23.30 -18.43
C GLY A 962 21.26 22.59 -19.57
N TRP A 963 20.70 22.57 -20.79
CA TRP A 963 21.29 21.86 -21.93
C TRP A 963 21.88 22.83 -22.97
N GLU A 964 23.19 22.73 -23.17
CA GLU A 964 23.94 23.42 -24.21
C GLU A 964 23.73 22.74 -25.56
N THR A 965 23.32 23.52 -26.57
CA THR A 965 23.03 22.99 -27.91
C THR A 965 23.97 23.59 -28.94
N GLU A 966 24.81 22.76 -29.55
CA GLU A 966 25.47 23.11 -30.81
C GLU A 966 24.55 22.83 -32.02
N SER A 967 23.41 22.15 -31.79
CA SER A 967 22.49 21.63 -32.80
C SER A 967 21.09 22.27 -32.81
N GLN A 968 20.33 22.11 -33.90
CA GLN A 968 18.88 22.38 -33.96
C GLN A 968 18.07 21.25 -33.28
N ALA A 969 18.36 20.97 -32.01
CA ALA A 969 17.53 20.10 -31.20
C ALA A 969 16.35 20.90 -30.61
N TYR A 970 15.16 20.31 -30.63
CA TYR A 970 13.91 20.91 -30.20
C TYR A 970 13.24 20.02 -29.18
N ILE A 971 12.55 20.63 -28.21
CA ILE A 971 11.59 19.89 -27.39
C ILE A 971 10.29 19.81 -28.16
N LYS A 972 9.79 18.59 -28.34
CA LYS A 972 8.62 18.31 -29.14
C LYS A 972 7.63 17.51 -28.33
N ALA A 973 6.36 17.86 -28.45
CA ALA A 973 5.32 17.08 -27.82
C ALA A 973 5.31 15.67 -28.42
N ASN A 974 5.28 14.66 -27.56
CA ASN A 974 5.14 13.26 -27.92
C ASN A 974 3.77 12.95 -28.57
N SER A 975 2.81 13.85 -28.47
CA SER A 975 1.52 13.80 -29.18
C SER A 975 1.61 14.18 -30.65
N ILE A 976 2.73 14.75 -31.11
CA ILE A 976 2.94 15.08 -32.52
C ILE A 976 3.47 13.84 -33.24
N LEU A 977 2.72 13.39 -34.23
CA LEU A 977 3.00 12.18 -34.97
C LEU A 977 4.46 12.03 -35.45
N SER A 978 5.03 13.05 -36.09
CA SER A 978 6.40 12.96 -36.65
C SER A 978 7.48 12.79 -35.57
N THR A 979 7.16 13.12 -34.32
CA THR A 979 8.07 13.06 -33.19
C THR A 979 7.65 12.04 -32.14
N MET A 980 6.54 11.32 -32.34
CA MET A 980 6.01 10.36 -31.36
C MET A 980 7.03 9.26 -31.04
N GLY A 981 7.11 8.93 -29.76
CA GLY A 981 8.01 7.98 -29.12
C GLY A 981 7.23 7.07 -28.16
N VAL A 982 7.47 5.77 -28.26
CA VAL A 982 7.04 4.73 -27.34
C VAL A 982 8.23 4.41 -26.44
N GLY A 983 8.00 4.42 -25.13
CA GLY A 983 9.06 4.28 -24.12
C GLY A 983 9.61 5.61 -23.60
N VAL A 984 8.85 6.70 -23.77
CA VAL A 984 9.11 7.98 -23.08
C VAL A 984 8.38 8.02 -21.74
N ASP A 985 8.91 8.76 -20.77
CA ASP A 985 8.37 8.91 -19.43
C ASP A 985 7.35 10.06 -19.29
N GLY A 986 7.12 10.83 -20.37
CA GLY A 986 6.09 11.86 -20.39
C GLY A 986 5.57 12.30 -21.76
N SER A 987 5.16 13.57 -21.82
CA SER A 987 4.47 14.19 -22.96
C SER A 987 5.41 14.95 -23.90
N TYR A 988 6.69 15.11 -23.57
CA TYR A 988 7.64 15.89 -24.35
C TYR A 988 9.00 15.20 -24.40
N LEU A 989 9.60 15.18 -25.58
CA LEU A 989 10.92 14.58 -25.76
C LEU A 989 11.84 15.52 -26.54
N LEU A 990 13.12 15.25 -26.45
CA LEU A 990 14.13 15.91 -27.26
C LEU A 990 14.17 15.30 -28.66
N TYR A 991 14.06 16.14 -29.69
CA TYR A 991 14.06 15.73 -31.08
C TYR A 991 15.02 16.58 -31.92
N ASN A 992 15.85 15.95 -32.73
CA ASN A 992 16.81 16.60 -33.62
C ASN A 992 16.46 16.32 -35.10
N ILE A 993 16.54 17.32 -35.98
CA ILE A 993 16.29 17.21 -37.42
C ILE A 993 17.63 17.18 -38.18
N GLU A 994 17.82 16.17 -39.04
CA GLU A 994 19.02 15.89 -39.86
C GLU A 994 19.59 17.10 -40.62
N TYR A 995 20.92 17.17 -40.80
CA TYR A 995 21.54 17.55 -42.09
C TYR A 995 22.83 16.77 -42.37
N SER A 996 22.91 16.30 -43.62
CA SER A 996 24.07 15.70 -44.26
C SER A 996 25.16 16.76 -44.50
N ASP A 997 26.06 16.93 -43.55
CA ASP A 997 27.51 17.18 -43.75
C ASP A 997 28.18 17.60 -42.43
N SER A 998 29.15 16.77 -42.02
CA SER A 998 30.32 17.12 -41.20
C SER A 998 30.17 18.12 -40.04
N THR A 999 29.80 17.60 -38.87
CA THR A 999 30.37 17.78 -37.50
C THR A 999 29.22 17.44 -36.56
N ALA A 1000 29.24 16.26 -35.92
CA ALA A 1000 28.16 15.79 -35.07
C ALA A 1000 27.99 16.71 -33.85
N THR A 1001 27.14 17.72 -33.96
CA THR A 1001 26.85 18.71 -32.91
C THR A 1001 26.07 18.04 -31.80
N ALA A 1002 26.64 18.00 -30.60
CA ALA A 1002 26.02 17.43 -29.42
C ALA A 1002 24.91 18.33 -28.87
N ILE A 1003 24.04 17.74 -28.05
CA ILE A 1003 23.42 18.46 -26.95
C ILE A 1003 23.98 17.88 -25.66
N SER A 1004 24.52 18.74 -24.80
CA SER A 1004 25.19 18.33 -23.57
C SER A 1004 24.80 19.19 -22.39
N GLN A 1005 25.08 18.67 -21.20
CA GLN A 1005 24.97 19.37 -19.94
C GLN A 1005 26.20 19.03 -19.11
N THR A 1006 26.79 20.02 -18.45
CA THR A 1006 27.82 19.79 -17.45
C THR A 1006 27.19 19.82 -16.07
N ILE A 1007 27.23 18.70 -15.37
CA ILE A 1007 26.81 18.59 -13.98
C ILE A 1007 28.00 18.95 -13.11
N GLU A 1008 27.80 19.86 -12.16
CA GLU A 1008 28.84 20.33 -11.23
C GLU A 1008 28.56 19.85 -9.80
N ASN A 1009 29.59 19.93 -8.94
CA ASN A 1009 29.55 19.53 -7.52
C ASN A 1009 29.23 18.05 -7.29
N LEU A 1010 29.56 17.20 -8.26
CA LEU A 1010 29.47 15.76 -8.10
C LEU A 1010 30.57 15.26 -7.13
N PRO A 1011 30.22 14.38 -6.18
CA PRO A 1011 31.21 13.64 -5.42
C PRO A 1011 32.20 12.90 -6.34
N LYS A 1012 33.43 12.75 -5.87
CA LYS A 1012 34.42 11.93 -6.56
C LYS A 1012 33.96 10.47 -6.59
N GLY A 1013 34.09 9.81 -7.74
CA GLY A 1013 33.81 8.38 -7.89
C GLY A 1013 33.27 8.01 -9.27
N TYR A 1014 32.71 6.81 -9.39
CA TYR A 1014 32.21 6.26 -10.65
C TYR A 1014 30.69 6.41 -10.78
N TYR A 1015 30.23 6.75 -11.99
CA TYR A 1015 28.84 7.01 -12.33
C TYR A 1015 28.39 6.20 -13.56
N ARG A 1016 27.08 5.97 -13.69
CA ARG A 1016 26.39 5.43 -14.86
C ARG A 1016 25.41 6.47 -15.38
N LEU A 1017 25.37 6.65 -16.70
CA LEU A 1017 24.35 7.41 -17.40
C LEU A 1017 23.48 6.46 -18.24
N THR A 1018 22.17 6.56 -18.14
CA THR A 1018 21.23 5.93 -19.07
C THR A 1018 20.32 6.98 -19.72
N ALA A 1019 19.78 6.67 -20.91
CA ALA A 1019 18.78 7.49 -21.59
C ALA A 1019 17.99 6.65 -22.60
N MET A 1020 16.73 7.01 -22.84
CA MET A 1020 15.91 6.42 -23.90
C MET A 1020 16.17 7.11 -25.23
N LEU A 1021 16.55 6.34 -26.25
CA LEU A 1021 17.07 6.86 -27.51
C LEU A 1021 16.42 6.19 -28.72
N GLY A 1022 16.04 6.97 -29.73
CA GLY A 1022 15.34 6.47 -30.91
C GLY A 1022 15.85 7.07 -32.21
N THR A 1023 15.93 6.25 -33.26
CA THR A 1023 16.24 6.66 -34.63
C THR A 1023 15.64 5.65 -35.63
N ASP A 1024 15.87 5.85 -36.92
CA ASP A 1024 15.45 4.95 -37.98
C ASP A 1024 16.10 3.56 -37.83
N THR A 1025 15.36 2.50 -38.14
CA THR A 1025 15.90 1.14 -38.17
C THR A 1025 17.10 1.07 -39.14
N GLY A 1026 18.24 0.55 -38.66
CA GLY A 1026 19.49 0.48 -39.42
C GLY A 1026 20.46 1.65 -39.19
N TYR A 1027 20.07 2.67 -38.43
CA TYR A 1027 20.94 3.76 -37.96
C TYR A 1027 21.15 3.67 -36.45
N ASP A 1028 22.07 4.46 -35.91
CA ASP A 1028 22.37 4.56 -34.47
C ASP A 1028 22.50 6.02 -33.98
N VAL A 1029 22.40 6.20 -32.67
CA VAL A 1029 22.60 7.46 -31.96
C VAL A 1029 23.56 7.25 -30.79
N THR A 1030 24.43 8.22 -30.51
CA THR A 1030 25.47 8.10 -29.49
C THR A 1030 25.03 8.76 -28.18
N LEU A 1031 25.02 8.02 -27.07
CA LEU A 1031 24.97 8.55 -25.70
C LEU A 1031 26.40 8.69 -25.18
N PHE A 1032 26.74 9.79 -24.50
CA PHE A 1032 28.06 9.99 -23.93
C PHE A 1032 28.03 10.63 -22.54
N ALA A 1033 29.06 10.35 -21.75
CA ALA A 1033 29.31 10.90 -20.43
C ALA A 1033 30.82 10.96 -20.19
N GLY A 1034 31.36 12.17 -20.02
CA GLY A 1034 32.79 12.42 -19.96
C GLY A 1034 33.51 11.91 -21.22
N ASP A 1035 34.52 11.07 -21.02
CA ASP A 1035 35.29 10.44 -22.09
C ASP A 1035 34.69 9.12 -22.60
N LYS A 1036 33.54 8.68 -22.05
CA LYS A 1036 32.88 7.41 -22.40
C LYS A 1036 31.63 7.63 -23.26
N GLU A 1037 31.37 6.68 -24.17
CA GLU A 1037 30.20 6.70 -25.05
C GLU A 1037 29.67 5.30 -25.41
N THR A 1038 28.39 5.22 -25.77
CA THR A 1038 27.76 4.04 -26.38
C THR A 1038 26.91 4.41 -27.60
N LYS A 1039 26.77 3.48 -28.54
CA LYS A 1039 25.91 3.62 -29.73
C LYS A 1039 24.65 2.78 -29.58
N VAL A 1040 23.51 3.42 -29.77
CA VAL A 1040 22.19 2.82 -29.65
C VAL A 1040 21.55 2.75 -31.04
N PRO A 1041 21.42 1.57 -31.67
CA PRO A 1041 20.71 1.42 -32.92
C PRO A 1041 19.19 1.59 -32.77
N GLY A 1042 18.53 1.93 -33.88
CA GLY A 1042 17.07 2.06 -33.94
C GLY A 1042 16.33 0.76 -33.62
N HIS A 1043 15.19 0.88 -32.93
CA HIS A 1043 14.42 -0.26 -32.43
C HIS A 1043 13.82 -1.13 -33.55
N LYS A 1044 13.70 -2.45 -33.30
CA LYS A 1044 13.20 -3.45 -34.27
C LYS A 1044 11.74 -3.23 -34.73
N PHE A 1045 10.93 -2.57 -33.90
CA PHE A 1045 9.53 -2.25 -34.23
C PHE A 1045 9.36 -0.92 -34.98
N GLY A 1046 10.47 -0.20 -35.22
CA GLY A 1046 10.52 1.02 -36.02
C GLY A 1046 10.83 2.29 -35.23
N ALA A 1047 10.90 3.41 -35.95
CA ALA A 1047 11.30 4.74 -35.48
C ALA A 1047 10.44 5.36 -34.35
N PHE A 1048 9.29 4.79 -34.04
CA PHE A 1048 8.47 5.19 -32.90
C PHE A 1048 8.98 4.62 -31.59
N TYR A 1049 9.67 3.48 -31.59
CA TYR A 1049 10.10 2.82 -30.36
C TYR A 1049 11.51 3.26 -29.98
N LEU A 1050 11.69 3.68 -28.73
CA LEU A 1050 12.99 4.05 -28.18
C LEU A 1050 13.67 2.82 -27.55
N SER A 1051 15.00 2.84 -27.54
CA SER A 1051 15.85 1.83 -26.91
C SER A 1051 16.72 2.50 -25.86
N GLU A 1052 16.96 1.83 -24.74
CA GLU A 1052 17.86 2.34 -23.71
C GLU A 1052 19.32 2.35 -24.21
N GLY A 1053 20.00 3.48 -23.99
CA GLY A 1053 21.45 3.61 -24.02
C GLY A 1053 22.03 3.60 -22.61
N VAL A 1054 23.21 3.02 -22.46
CA VAL A 1054 23.94 2.92 -21.18
C VAL A 1054 25.41 3.30 -21.38
N VAL A 1055 25.86 4.32 -20.66
CA VAL A 1055 27.28 4.67 -20.52
C VAL A 1055 27.69 4.40 -19.08
N ASP A 1056 28.58 3.43 -18.86
CA ASP A 1056 28.91 2.93 -17.53
C ASP A 1056 30.34 3.29 -17.09
N ASN A 1057 30.59 3.24 -15.79
CA ASN A 1057 31.90 3.47 -15.15
C ASN A 1057 32.54 4.81 -15.52
N VAL A 1058 31.76 5.87 -15.53
CA VAL A 1058 32.23 7.22 -15.82
C VAL A 1058 32.86 7.80 -14.56
N HIS A 1059 34.16 8.07 -14.59
CA HIS A 1059 34.88 8.55 -13.41
C HIS A 1059 34.81 10.08 -13.30
N VAL A 1060 34.33 10.57 -12.16
CA VAL A 1060 34.34 11.99 -11.77
C VAL A 1060 35.50 12.24 -10.79
N GLY A 1061 36.35 13.20 -11.16
CA GLY A 1061 37.54 13.57 -10.39
C GLY A 1061 37.27 14.58 -9.27
N ASP A 1062 38.34 15.14 -8.73
CA ASP A 1062 38.28 16.12 -7.63
C ASP A 1062 37.68 17.47 -8.06
N ASP A 1063 37.52 17.72 -9.36
CA ASP A 1063 36.81 18.89 -9.90
C ASP A 1063 35.29 18.76 -9.79
N GLY A 1064 34.78 17.56 -9.53
CA GLY A 1064 33.35 17.28 -9.34
C GLY A 1064 32.50 17.59 -10.56
N LYS A 1065 33.07 17.48 -11.77
CA LYS A 1065 32.39 17.83 -13.03
C LYS A 1065 32.17 16.60 -13.90
N LEU A 1066 30.98 16.51 -14.49
CA LEU A 1066 30.66 15.50 -15.49
C LEU A 1066 29.85 16.09 -16.63
N GLU A 1067 30.40 16.05 -17.85
CA GLU A 1067 29.65 16.38 -19.06
C GLU A 1067 28.87 15.15 -19.54
N ILE A 1068 27.56 15.29 -19.77
CA ILE A 1068 26.69 14.26 -20.33
C ILE A 1068 26.03 14.75 -21.61
N GLY A 1069 25.64 13.84 -22.52
CA GLY A 1069 24.89 14.27 -23.70
C GLY A 1069 24.59 13.20 -24.72
N VAL A 1070 23.98 13.64 -25.83
CA VAL A 1070 23.63 12.80 -26.98
C VAL A 1070 24.10 13.44 -28.28
N ARG A 1071 24.57 12.60 -29.22
CA ARG A 1071 25.03 13.00 -30.56
C ARG A 1071 24.41 12.15 -31.65
N ALA A 1072 23.96 12.83 -32.70
CA ALA A 1072 23.51 12.23 -33.96
C ALA A 1072 24.68 11.57 -34.71
N ASN A 1073 24.48 10.35 -35.25
CA ASN A 1073 25.44 9.71 -36.16
C ASN A 1073 24.95 9.77 -37.61
N ASN A 1074 24.93 10.99 -38.18
CA ASN A 1074 24.45 11.28 -39.54
C ASN A 1074 22.94 11.00 -39.78
N ARG A 1075 22.12 11.00 -38.71
CA ARG A 1075 20.66 10.84 -38.80
C ARG A 1075 19.96 11.60 -37.66
N TRP A 1076 18.66 11.86 -37.81
CA TRP A 1076 17.83 12.39 -36.74
C TRP A 1076 17.83 11.45 -35.53
N TYR A 1077 17.59 12.00 -34.34
CA TYR A 1077 17.36 11.21 -33.13
C TYR A 1077 16.24 11.79 -32.26
N LYS A 1078 15.64 10.90 -31.47
CA LYS A 1078 14.79 11.20 -30.32
C LYS A 1078 15.56 10.78 -29.07
N ALA A 1079 15.45 11.58 -28.01
CA ALA A 1079 16.04 11.26 -26.71
C ALA A 1079 15.10 11.69 -25.59
N ASP A 1080 15.06 10.90 -24.52
CA ASP A 1080 14.27 11.19 -23.33
C ASP A 1080 14.77 10.41 -22.11
N ASP A 1081 14.22 10.68 -20.92
CA ASP A 1081 14.45 9.93 -19.68
C ASP A 1081 15.95 9.69 -19.36
N PHE A 1082 16.73 10.78 -19.26
CA PHE A 1082 18.13 10.71 -18.86
C PHE A 1082 18.26 10.43 -17.36
N ARG A 1083 19.00 9.39 -16.97
CA ARG A 1083 19.22 9.02 -15.55
C ARG A 1083 20.69 8.92 -15.22
N LEU A 1084 21.08 9.48 -14.08
CA LEU A 1084 22.45 9.41 -13.57
C LEU A 1084 22.48 8.63 -12.28
N THR A 1085 23.41 7.70 -12.14
CA THR A 1085 23.54 6.85 -10.95
C THR A 1085 24.98 6.83 -10.49
N TYR A 1086 25.24 7.07 -9.21
CA TYR A 1086 26.55 6.88 -8.61
C TYR A 1086 26.75 5.42 -8.22
N ILE A 1087 27.86 4.82 -8.63
CA ILE A 1087 28.12 3.39 -8.55
C ILE A 1087 29.10 3.05 -7.42
N ALA A 1088 30.20 3.80 -7.29
CA ALA A 1088 31.28 3.46 -6.35
C ALA A 1088 32.21 4.64 -6.03
N ASN A 1089 32.77 4.63 -4.81
CA ASN A 1089 33.77 5.60 -4.32
C ASN A 1089 35.22 5.08 -4.43
N THR A 1090 35.48 4.09 -5.28
CA THR A 1090 36.80 3.44 -5.37
C THR A 1090 37.73 4.21 -6.29
N THR A 1091 39.05 4.09 -6.07
CA THR A 1091 40.09 4.60 -6.99
C THR A 1091 40.44 3.61 -8.10
N GLU A 1092 39.96 2.36 -7.98
CA GLU A 1092 40.07 1.31 -8.98
C GLU A 1092 38.75 1.19 -9.75
N ASP A 1093 38.82 0.90 -11.05
CA ASP A 1093 37.64 0.65 -11.90
C ASP A 1093 36.80 -0.47 -11.25
N PRO A 1094 35.57 -0.18 -10.80
CA PRO A 1094 34.77 -1.13 -10.03
C PRO A 1094 34.31 -2.33 -10.86
N THR A 1095 34.57 -2.34 -12.17
CA THR A 1095 34.05 -3.41 -13.04
C THR A 1095 35.01 -4.48 -13.46
N GLY A 1096 36.33 -4.29 -13.59
CA GLY A 1096 37.25 -5.38 -13.94
C GLY A 1096 36.76 -6.41 -14.98
N ILE A 1097 35.96 -6.00 -15.99
CA ILE A 1097 35.34 -6.93 -16.97
C ILE A 1097 35.92 -6.64 -18.35
N ASP A 1098 37.04 -7.29 -18.65
CA ASP A 1098 37.36 -7.77 -19.99
C ASP A 1098 36.93 -9.24 -20.01
N GLU A 1099 35.93 -9.60 -20.82
CA GLU A 1099 35.38 -10.97 -20.96
C GLU A 1099 34.79 -11.60 -19.68
N VAL A 1100 33.45 -11.59 -19.54
CA VAL A 1100 32.79 -12.60 -18.69
C VAL A 1100 32.79 -13.93 -19.45
N ILE A 1101 33.85 -14.72 -19.23
CA ILE A 1101 33.80 -16.16 -19.42
C ILE A 1101 33.48 -16.76 -18.07
N ASP A 1102 32.20 -16.92 -17.76
CA ASP A 1102 31.82 -17.82 -16.69
C ASP A 1102 31.95 -19.25 -17.23
N ARG A 1103 33.11 -19.85 -16.94
CA ARG A 1103 33.24 -21.30 -16.76
C ARG A 1103 33.59 -21.52 -15.29
N THR A 1104 32.66 -21.24 -14.39
CA THR A 1104 32.62 -21.99 -13.15
C THR A 1104 32.20 -23.41 -13.52
N ASP A 1105 32.97 -24.40 -13.07
CA ASP A 1105 32.77 -25.83 -13.38
C ASP A 1105 31.44 -26.41 -12.83
N GLU A 1106 30.47 -25.57 -12.42
CA GLU A 1106 29.22 -25.94 -11.74
C GLU A 1106 27.93 -25.27 -12.25
N SER A 1107 27.96 -24.31 -13.20
CA SER A 1107 26.72 -23.75 -13.77
C SER A 1107 26.22 -24.54 -14.99
N ALA A 1108 24.95 -24.97 -15.00
CA ALA A 1108 24.31 -25.73 -16.09
C ALA A 1108 24.14 -24.97 -17.43
N PHE A 1109 24.61 -23.72 -17.49
CA PHE A 1109 24.60 -22.89 -18.68
C PHE A 1109 25.74 -21.87 -18.70
N SER A 1110 26.24 -21.56 -19.90
CA SER A 1110 27.22 -20.51 -20.17
C SER A 1110 26.55 -19.34 -20.88
N ILE A 1111 26.78 -18.13 -20.40
CA ILE A 1111 26.35 -16.90 -21.07
C ILE A 1111 27.59 -16.11 -21.47
N ARG A 1112 27.71 -15.77 -22.75
CA ARG A 1112 28.79 -14.95 -23.27
C ARG A 1112 28.23 -13.78 -24.07
N GLY A 1113 28.57 -12.58 -23.61
CA GLY A 1113 28.47 -11.39 -24.43
C GLY A 1113 29.47 -11.45 -25.58
N GLY A 1114 29.02 -10.99 -26.74
CA GLY A 1114 29.83 -10.91 -27.96
C GLY A 1114 29.42 -9.69 -28.76
N LYS A 1115 30.03 -9.54 -29.95
CA LYS A 1115 29.76 -8.37 -30.79
C LYS A 1115 28.30 -8.30 -31.25
N GLY A 1116 27.53 -7.37 -30.69
CA GLY A 1116 26.09 -7.21 -30.94
C GLY A 1116 25.25 -8.46 -30.64
N GLN A 1117 25.73 -9.36 -29.78
CA GLN A 1117 25.07 -10.62 -29.50
C GLN A 1117 25.31 -11.11 -28.07
N ILE A 1118 24.41 -11.94 -27.56
CA ILE A 1118 24.62 -12.74 -26.35
C ILE A 1118 24.39 -14.20 -26.72
N ASN A 1119 25.42 -15.02 -26.51
CA ASN A 1119 25.35 -16.46 -26.69
C ASN A 1119 25.02 -17.11 -25.36
N ILE A 1120 24.01 -17.96 -25.37
CA ILE A 1120 23.60 -18.80 -24.25
C ILE A 1120 23.79 -20.23 -24.68
N SER A 1121 24.46 -21.03 -23.85
CA SER A 1121 24.50 -22.49 -23.99
C SER A 1121 24.03 -23.08 -22.69
N THR A 1122 23.13 -24.04 -22.71
CA THR A 1122 22.61 -24.74 -21.53
C THR A 1122 22.59 -26.23 -21.78
N ASP A 1123 22.88 -27.01 -20.75
CA ASP A 1123 22.89 -28.47 -20.80
C ASP A 1123 21.49 -29.07 -20.59
N ALA A 1124 20.52 -28.25 -20.15
CA ALA A 1124 19.11 -28.60 -20.00
C ALA A 1124 18.18 -27.45 -20.43
N PRO A 1125 16.95 -27.74 -20.92
CA PRO A 1125 16.01 -26.72 -21.34
C PRO A 1125 15.67 -25.72 -20.22
N ALA A 1126 15.93 -24.43 -20.43
CA ALA A 1126 15.72 -23.37 -19.45
C ALA A 1126 15.25 -22.06 -20.09
N GLU A 1127 14.46 -21.26 -19.37
CA GLU A 1127 14.10 -19.91 -19.83
C GLU A 1127 15.19 -18.91 -19.46
N PHE A 1128 15.52 -18.05 -20.42
CA PHE A 1128 16.43 -16.92 -20.26
C PHE A 1128 15.69 -15.63 -20.58
N SER A 1129 15.62 -14.75 -19.60
CA SER A 1129 15.14 -13.39 -19.77
C SER A 1129 16.34 -12.46 -19.88
N LEU A 1130 16.36 -11.67 -20.95
CA LEU A 1130 17.31 -10.62 -21.22
C LEU A 1130 16.65 -9.29 -20.87
N TYR A 1131 17.19 -8.58 -19.88
CA TYR A 1131 16.76 -7.25 -19.49
C TYR A 1131 17.86 -6.24 -19.82
N THR A 1132 17.48 -4.99 -20.01
CA THR A 1132 18.41 -3.87 -19.88
C THR A 1132 18.71 -3.60 -18.40
N VAL A 1133 19.65 -2.71 -18.10
CA VAL A 1133 20.00 -2.36 -16.71
C VAL A 1133 18.91 -1.57 -15.98
N SER A 1134 18.02 -0.87 -16.69
CA SER A 1134 16.80 -0.27 -16.11
C SER A 1134 15.66 -1.27 -15.86
N GLY A 1135 15.88 -2.57 -16.13
CA GLY A 1135 14.87 -3.60 -15.92
C GLY A 1135 13.85 -3.73 -17.06
N MET A 1136 14.07 -3.06 -18.20
CA MET A 1136 13.25 -3.27 -19.40
C MET A 1136 13.53 -4.65 -19.99
N LEU A 1137 12.49 -5.48 -20.15
CA LEU A 1137 12.63 -6.78 -20.79
C LEU A 1137 12.88 -6.61 -22.29
N VAL A 1138 14.05 -7.05 -22.75
CA VAL A 1138 14.46 -6.98 -24.16
C VAL A 1138 13.96 -8.19 -24.93
N ALA A 1139 14.10 -9.37 -24.33
CA ALA A 1139 13.67 -10.62 -24.91
C ALA A 1139 13.58 -11.71 -23.84
N LYS A 1140 12.71 -12.70 -24.07
CA LYS A 1140 12.62 -13.89 -23.25
C LYS A 1140 12.56 -15.11 -24.14
N VAL A 1141 13.38 -16.12 -23.87
CA VAL A 1141 13.48 -17.30 -24.74
C VAL A 1141 13.62 -18.56 -23.91
N HIS A 1142 13.04 -19.65 -24.40
CA HIS A 1142 13.33 -20.99 -23.92
C HIS A 1142 14.51 -21.55 -24.71
N VAL A 1143 15.62 -21.85 -24.05
CA VAL A 1143 16.84 -22.39 -24.67
C VAL A 1143 16.95 -23.87 -24.35
N ASP A 1144 17.08 -24.70 -25.38
CA ASP A 1144 17.48 -26.10 -25.31
C ASP A 1144 18.77 -26.27 -26.12
N GLY A 1145 19.90 -26.45 -25.45
CA GLY A 1145 21.22 -26.40 -26.08
C GLY A 1145 21.74 -24.97 -26.20
N THR A 1146 21.96 -24.46 -27.43
CA THR A 1146 22.58 -23.15 -27.65
C THR A 1146 21.64 -22.19 -28.34
N TYR A 1147 21.55 -20.96 -27.84
CA TYR A 1147 20.76 -19.87 -28.42
C TYR A 1147 21.57 -18.58 -28.44
N THR A 1148 21.48 -17.82 -29.53
CA THR A 1148 22.15 -16.53 -29.67
C THR A 1148 21.12 -15.43 -29.80
N PHE A 1149 21.06 -14.54 -28.83
CA PHE A 1149 20.46 -13.23 -29.03
C PHE A 1149 21.31 -12.45 -30.02
N GLN A 1150 20.78 -12.16 -31.20
CA GLN A 1150 21.46 -11.40 -32.26
C GLN A 1150 20.86 -9.99 -32.34
N GLY A 1151 21.67 -9.01 -32.75
CA GLY A 1151 21.19 -7.65 -32.97
C GLY A 1151 20.98 -6.86 -31.67
N LEU A 1152 21.74 -7.20 -30.62
CA LEU A 1152 21.77 -6.45 -29.38
C LEU A 1152 22.67 -5.22 -29.51
N ASN A 1153 22.34 -4.18 -28.76
CA ASN A 1153 23.07 -2.93 -28.74
C ASN A 1153 24.34 -3.11 -27.90
N LYS A 1154 25.35 -2.28 -28.12
CA LYS A 1154 26.49 -2.24 -27.19
C LYS A 1154 26.00 -1.75 -25.82
N GLY A 1155 26.27 -2.48 -24.76
CA GLY A 1155 25.79 -2.14 -23.42
C GLY A 1155 25.84 -3.31 -22.45
N ILE A 1156 25.43 -3.05 -21.20
CA ILE A 1156 25.25 -4.10 -20.19
C ILE A 1156 23.81 -4.56 -20.23
N TYR A 1157 23.63 -5.87 -20.24
CA TYR A 1157 22.33 -6.52 -20.13
C TYR A 1157 22.32 -7.43 -18.92
N ILE A 1158 21.14 -7.65 -18.34
CA ILE A 1158 20.94 -8.62 -17.27
C ILE A 1158 20.29 -9.86 -17.87
N VAL A 1159 21.01 -10.98 -17.90
CA VAL A 1159 20.48 -12.28 -18.34
C VAL A 1159 20.36 -13.19 -17.13
N ASN A 1160 19.12 -13.46 -16.71
CA ASN A 1160 18.84 -14.26 -15.50
C ASN A 1160 19.68 -13.80 -14.29
N GLY A 1161 19.71 -12.49 -14.03
CA GLY A 1161 20.46 -11.89 -12.92
C GLY A 1161 21.96 -11.68 -13.17
N LYS A 1162 22.53 -12.21 -14.26
CA LYS A 1162 23.95 -11.99 -14.61
C LYS A 1162 24.12 -10.78 -15.50
N LYS A 1163 25.04 -9.88 -15.14
CA LYS A 1163 25.46 -8.76 -16.02
C LYS A 1163 26.31 -9.31 -17.17
N VAL A 1164 25.90 -9.04 -18.40
CA VAL A 1164 26.55 -9.49 -19.62
C VAL A 1164 26.82 -8.28 -20.49
N ALA A 1165 28.09 -8.02 -20.78
CA ALA A 1165 28.51 -6.94 -21.64
C ALA A 1165 28.42 -7.35 -23.11
N VAL A 1166 27.65 -6.61 -23.90
CA VAL A 1166 27.63 -6.68 -25.36
C VAL A 1166 28.53 -5.57 -25.89
N TYR A 1167 29.51 -5.90 -26.74
CA TYR A 1167 30.54 -4.96 -27.20
C TYR A 1167 30.50 -4.64 -28.70
#